data_AF-M0AB07-F1
#
_entry.id   AF-M0AB07-F1
#
_cell.length_a   1.000
_cell.length_b   1.000
_cell.length_c   1.000
_cell.angle_alpha   90.00
_cell.angle_beta   90.00
_cell.angle_gamma   90.00
#
_symmetry.space_group_name_H-M   'P 1'
#
loop_
_entity.id
_entity.type
_entity.pdbx_description
1 polymer ?
#
loop_
_entity_poly.entity_id
_entity_poly.type
_entity_poly.pdbx_seq_one_letter_code
_entity_poly.pdbx_strand_id
1 'polypeptide(L)'
;MRRRELLAGSGTVAAIALSGYTGAATDGALGSQASLPSDIESVFELVPAESTLETTVQHLIYSRVDGQEHQPGYPGIHGIVDEFDDIDADEIAETVLVIGDDMQLAAITGSFEQPDIGDDDTDGWAVGEVNDDPLAAADGKLVIALGDDGEDTIDAAIAAANGDEPSILTDPEVTETIVDHLDSMSYVTIVPDVSAVPSPGFDTELVDAIGIGLEHPLGTHSDDDTLENSYVFQLSSSAADVDDEWVHEQLRRLEEGDVLEASIDRSGAVIHVDAVVEQPPERDRDAAPDATVRARPNADEGVATFEHVDGDSIDADMLDVWQNGDLADDQLSDEYATFSEGDTFELETGPIADVGLRWFDEDEGVYYYYGTTTVGRESFEASYDYDTETVEITYTGEREVDSDLLELVRRADGASGTERSAIDGRRSLTTGETITVEDVTLGDRVSLDLAVPANPNRAQRSLVSYRVRPPRMFLSSHEETITARYHDEQTRDADAFRVLTDDEPAATQFTDVTATLSEGDSIELGEVDHGTHVAIEWHEPDEPAVLAEEVVRPHARVDITYDDSEGTVTVDHVEGSAVDTDDLELRAGDDLMAVQPADEYDTFEPGDSLTAEAEPFARVELVWEGPEDTEYSIGHTTAGRDLLDAEYDHDAREVEIVYTGSQPADPSFLSLNYRRDGPAGADDDLGGDLFEQAHETLTNGDSIVLEDVGVEDRITVMVVQEGENYVSRRSLFHFTPEPNRSFRFDEREDGLVAAYRERTSRDAESFNLLVDGEPAAVQPADRHETLTVGDELELGTFDAGTELTVQWIVPDEPRSVRSHVVAPTVEFDIEYETDAEEVTVEHVGGDEIGADDLGVIVEPTQMDPTGWDEHETVSEGDTTTIDAVDESSPHGDQDPIVAVVVYKEDNQLTYERLDD
;
A
#
# COMPACT_ATOMS: atom_id res chain seq x y z
N MET A 1 37.61 -24.87 -15.31
CA MET A 1 37.50 -26.24 -14.74
C MET A 1 38.25 -26.48 -13.41
N ARG A 2 38.83 -25.47 -12.75
CA ARG A 2 39.30 -25.52 -11.33
C ARG A 2 39.18 -24.13 -10.68
N ARG A 3 38.00 -23.52 -10.79
CA ARG A 3 37.63 -22.24 -10.13
C ARG A 3 36.23 -22.31 -9.49
N ARG A 4 35.32 -23.12 -10.03
CA ARG A 4 33.98 -23.48 -9.47
C ARG A 4 33.96 -24.13 -8.05
N GLU A 5 35.08 -24.28 -7.35
CA GLU A 5 35.15 -25.00 -6.06
C GLU A 5 35.50 -24.05 -4.88
N LEU A 6 35.43 -22.73 -5.10
CA LEU A 6 35.90 -21.72 -4.13
C LEU A 6 34.93 -20.56 -3.85
N LEU A 7 33.74 -20.51 -4.46
CA LEU A 7 32.68 -19.51 -4.19
C LEU A 7 31.75 -19.97 -3.03
N ALA A 8 32.34 -20.56 -1.99
CA ALA A 8 31.63 -21.04 -0.80
C ALA A 8 32.08 -20.21 0.41
N GLY A 9 31.64 -18.95 0.42
CA GLY A 9 31.79 -18.01 1.53
C GLY A 9 30.43 -17.81 2.21
N SER A 10 30.40 -18.03 3.51
CA SER A 10 29.25 -18.10 4.42
C SER A 10 28.42 -16.80 4.52
N GLY A 11 27.40 -16.62 3.69
CA GLY A 11 26.47 -15.50 3.84
C GLY A 11 25.59 -15.63 5.09
N THR A 12 25.86 -14.86 6.14
CA THR A 12 24.92 -14.66 7.26
C THR A 12 25.12 -13.32 7.95
N VAL A 13 24.92 -12.20 7.24
CA VAL A 13 24.30 -10.97 7.80
C VAL A 13 23.66 -10.19 6.64
N ALA A 14 22.44 -10.53 6.28
CA ALA A 14 21.57 -9.66 5.46
C ALA A 14 20.12 -9.85 5.91
N ALA A 15 19.84 -9.40 7.13
CA ALA A 15 18.49 -9.18 7.63
C ALA A 15 18.33 -7.76 8.18
N ILE A 16 18.94 -6.79 7.50
CA ILE A 16 18.44 -5.42 7.48
C ILE A 16 17.93 -5.25 6.04
N ALA A 17 16.71 -5.71 5.80
CA ALA A 17 16.01 -5.32 4.59
C ALA A 17 15.72 -3.82 4.72
N LEU A 18 16.06 -3.02 3.69
CA LEU A 18 15.28 -1.89 3.19
C LEU A 18 15.91 -1.37 1.88
N SER A 19 15.18 -1.66 0.79
CA SER A 19 15.14 -1.11 -0.57
C SER A 19 16.12 0.00 -1.03
N GLY A 20 16.86 -0.30 -2.12
CA GLY A 20 16.96 0.56 -3.31
C GLY A 20 18.27 1.32 -3.60
N TYR A 21 19.26 0.65 -4.20
CA TYR A 21 20.18 0.96 -5.34
C TYR A 21 20.68 2.37 -5.69
N THR A 22 22.00 2.45 -6.16
CA THR A 22 22.97 3.03 -7.28
C THR A 22 23.31 4.49 -7.92
N GLY A 23 24.31 5.28 -7.50
CA GLY A 23 25.13 6.03 -8.51
C GLY A 23 25.77 7.42 -8.26
N ALA A 24 27.08 7.43 -7.95
CA ALA A 24 28.26 7.88 -8.73
C ALA A 24 28.36 9.35 -9.27
N ALA A 25 29.51 10.06 -9.40
CA ALA A 25 30.93 9.66 -9.43
C ALA A 25 31.96 10.85 -9.37
N THR A 26 33.10 10.61 -8.66
CA THR A 26 34.53 10.88 -9.01
C THR A 26 35.17 12.30 -9.08
N ASP A 27 36.23 12.57 -8.27
CA ASP A 27 37.67 12.26 -8.52
C ASP A 27 38.66 13.21 -7.75
N GLY A 28 39.76 12.69 -7.17
CA GLY A 28 41.03 13.46 -7.09
C GLY A 28 41.85 13.64 -5.78
N ALA A 29 42.25 12.56 -5.11
CA ALA A 29 43.62 12.25 -4.61
C ALA A 29 44.53 13.24 -3.80
N LEU A 30 44.89 12.75 -2.59
CA LEU A 30 46.23 12.67 -1.93
C LEU A 30 46.75 13.79 -0.97
N GLY A 31 46.58 13.54 0.33
CA GLY A 31 47.69 13.22 1.25
C GLY A 31 48.33 14.33 2.09
N SER A 32 47.87 14.50 3.34
CA SER A 32 48.71 14.94 4.47
C SER A 32 47.97 14.76 5.80
N GLN A 33 48.59 14.10 6.79
CA GLN A 33 48.28 14.13 8.24
C GLN A 33 46.92 14.77 8.57
N ALA A 34 45.84 14.02 8.36
CA ALA A 34 44.50 14.60 8.44
C ALA A 34 44.18 14.87 9.91
N SER A 35 44.02 16.16 10.25
CA SER A 35 42.86 16.51 11.06
C SER A 35 41.65 15.92 10.33
N LEU A 36 40.77 15.24 11.07
CA LEU A 36 39.57 14.58 10.55
C LEU A 36 38.87 15.50 9.54
N PRO A 37 38.31 14.98 8.43
CA PRO A 37 37.35 15.74 7.62
C PRO A 37 36.26 16.24 8.57
N SER A 38 35.92 17.52 8.50
CA SER A 38 35.02 18.22 9.44
C SER A 38 33.58 17.71 9.43
N ASP A 39 33.28 16.67 8.67
CA ASP A 39 31.95 16.47 8.10
C ASP A 39 31.21 15.37 8.91
N ILE A 40 31.67 14.10 8.92
CA ILE A 40 31.06 13.02 9.75
C ILE A 40 30.97 13.37 11.25
N GLU A 41 31.98 14.04 11.81
CA GLU A 41 31.96 14.49 13.21
C GLU A 41 30.80 15.45 13.48
N SER A 42 30.50 16.36 12.55
CA SER A 42 29.52 17.42 12.73
C SER A 42 28.10 16.89 12.89
N VAL A 43 27.73 15.82 12.17
CA VAL A 43 26.40 15.22 12.27
C VAL A 43 26.27 14.35 13.54
N PHE A 44 27.32 13.62 13.93
CA PHE A 44 27.31 12.87 15.19
C PHE A 44 27.41 13.77 16.44
N GLU A 45 27.91 15.00 16.32
CA GLU A 45 27.83 16.02 17.39
C GLU A 45 26.39 16.44 17.70
N LEU A 46 25.44 16.27 16.76
CA LEU A 46 24.01 16.53 16.99
C LEU A 46 23.34 15.40 17.79
N VAL A 47 23.97 14.23 17.86
CA VAL A 47 23.42 13.07 18.55
C VAL A 47 23.83 13.12 20.03
N PRO A 48 22.86 13.22 20.96
CA PRO A 48 23.16 13.22 22.39
C PRO A 48 23.78 11.89 22.84
N ALA A 49 24.57 11.93 23.91
CA ALA A 49 25.14 10.73 24.50
C ALA A 49 24.05 9.80 25.04
N GLU A 50 24.35 8.50 25.10
CA GLU A 50 23.45 7.51 25.72
C GLU A 50 23.15 7.87 27.18
N SER A 51 24.10 8.50 27.90
CA SER A 51 23.92 8.91 29.29
C SER A 51 22.93 10.07 29.49
N THR A 52 22.55 10.76 28.42
CA THR A 52 21.57 11.85 28.40
C THR A 52 20.23 11.43 27.80
N LEU A 53 20.20 10.25 27.17
CA LEU A 53 19.00 9.61 26.66
C LEU A 53 18.38 8.70 27.72
N GLU A 54 17.05 8.55 27.72
CA GLU A 54 16.35 7.56 28.55
C GLU A 54 16.24 6.18 27.87
N THR A 55 17.01 5.95 26.80
CA THR A 55 17.02 4.71 26.02
C THR A 55 18.45 4.19 25.78
N THR A 56 18.58 2.88 25.53
CA THR A 56 19.84 2.26 25.11
C THR A 56 19.98 2.42 23.60
N VAL A 57 21.10 2.96 23.12
CA VAL A 57 21.36 3.06 21.68
C VAL A 57 21.72 1.67 21.12
N GLN A 58 20.89 1.14 20.23
CA GLN A 58 21.12 -0.15 19.58
C GLN A 58 21.92 -0.02 18.29
N HIS A 59 21.59 0.97 17.45
CA HIS A 59 22.24 1.21 16.17
C HIS A 59 22.49 2.69 15.91
N LEU A 60 23.62 3.00 15.29
CA LEU A 60 23.93 4.28 14.68
C LEU A 60 24.24 4.03 13.20
N ILE A 61 23.54 4.71 12.29
CA ILE A 61 23.69 4.54 10.85
C ILE A 61 24.01 5.89 10.24
N TYR A 62 25.23 6.03 9.73
CA TYR A 62 25.71 7.22 9.04
C TYR A 62 25.71 7.00 7.52
N SER A 63 25.36 8.06 6.79
CA SER A 63 25.40 8.11 5.33
C SER A 63 25.87 9.49 4.85
N ARG A 64 26.79 9.50 3.89
CA ARG A 64 27.19 10.70 3.13
C ARG A 64 26.34 10.83 1.88
N VAL A 65 25.68 11.97 1.72
CA VAL A 65 24.71 12.27 0.64
C VAL A 65 25.36 13.08 -0.50
N ASP A 66 26.34 13.95 -0.17
CA ASP A 66 27.00 14.85 -1.11
C ASP A 66 27.68 14.10 -2.29
N GLY A 67 27.16 14.27 -3.52
CA GLY A 67 27.81 13.84 -4.76
C GLY A 67 27.35 12.52 -5.39
N GLN A 68 26.12 12.06 -5.12
CA GLN A 68 25.50 10.92 -5.82
C GLN A 68 24.29 11.40 -6.66
N GLU A 69 24.21 11.00 -7.93
CA GLU A 69 23.03 11.25 -8.77
C GLU A 69 21.86 10.36 -8.31
N HIS A 70 20.85 10.99 -7.70
CA HIS A 70 19.45 10.53 -7.58
C HIS A 70 19.21 9.15 -6.98
N GLN A 71 19.34 8.99 -5.64
CA GLN A 71 19.01 7.72 -5.01
C GLN A 71 18.40 7.67 -3.63
N PRO A 72 17.62 6.59 -3.36
CA PRO A 72 16.88 6.43 -2.12
C PRO A 72 17.86 6.38 -0.95
N GLY A 73 18.01 7.50 -0.25
CA GLY A 73 18.48 7.46 1.14
C GLY A 73 17.51 6.64 1.99
N TYR A 74 17.97 6.25 3.18
CA TYR A 74 17.22 5.39 4.10
C TYR A 74 15.75 5.83 4.27
N PRO A 75 14.77 4.91 4.23
CA PRO A 75 13.33 5.22 4.15
C PRO A 75 12.72 6.03 5.32
N GLY A 76 13.48 6.31 6.38
CA GLY A 76 13.03 7.16 7.48
C GLY A 76 13.37 8.65 7.31
N ILE A 77 14.25 9.02 6.36
CA ILE A 77 14.80 10.39 6.29
C ILE A 77 14.24 11.17 5.10
N HIS A 78 14.14 10.57 3.90
CA HIS A 78 13.58 11.28 2.74
C HIS A 78 12.09 11.56 2.87
N GLY A 79 11.30 10.62 3.42
CA GLY A 79 9.86 10.84 3.58
C GLY A 79 9.50 12.05 4.45
N ILE A 80 10.43 12.52 5.29
CA ILE A 80 10.25 13.68 6.17
C ILE A 80 10.94 14.92 5.60
N VAL A 81 12.09 14.79 4.92
CA VAL A 81 12.70 15.94 4.21
C VAL A 81 11.84 16.39 3.02
N ASP A 82 11.17 15.45 2.34
CA ASP A 82 10.20 15.72 1.26
C ASP A 82 8.96 16.51 1.77
N GLU A 83 8.79 16.66 3.09
CA GLU A 83 7.72 17.47 3.72
C GLU A 83 8.13 18.93 3.92
N PHE A 84 9.42 19.26 3.76
CA PHE A 84 9.92 20.63 3.84
C PHE A 84 10.24 21.17 2.45
N ASP A 85 9.39 22.08 1.95
CA ASP A 85 9.62 22.80 0.69
C ASP A 85 10.94 23.62 0.69
N ASP A 86 11.51 23.88 1.88
CA ASP A 86 12.70 24.70 2.09
C ASP A 86 14.03 23.91 2.09
N ILE A 87 14.01 22.57 2.03
CA ILE A 87 15.23 21.75 2.06
C ILE A 87 15.31 20.89 0.79
N ASP A 88 16.17 21.31 -0.15
CA ASP A 88 16.48 20.49 -1.32
C ASP A 88 17.36 19.28 -0.91
N ALA A 89 17.05 18.09 -1.43
CA ALA A 89 17.84 16.88 -1.16
C ALA A 89 19.33 17.02 -1.57
N ASP A 90 19.62 17.84 -2.60
CA ASP A 90 20.97 18.15 -3.06
C ASP A 90 21.75 19.07 -2.09
N GLU A 91 21.08 19.69 -1.11
CA GLU A 91 21.70 20.53 -0.08
C GLU A 91 22.08 19.74 1.17
N ILE A 92 21.64 18.50 1.29
CA ILE A 92 22.01 17.59 2.39
C ILE A 92 23.40 17.03 2.13
N ALA A 93 24.30 17.22 3.10
CA ALA A 93 25.64 16.66 3.02
C ALA A 93 25.69 15.26 3.66
N GLU A 94 25.13 15.12 4.87
CA GLU A 94 25.31 13.94 5.73
C GLU A 94 24.12 13.70 6.65
N THR A 95 23.86 12.44 6.95
CA THR A 95 22.77 12.00 7.82
C THR A 95 23.23 10.96 8.81
N VAL A 96 22.69 10.99 10.03
CA VAL A 96 22.81 9.93 11.03
C VAL A 96 21.42 9.53 11.50
N LEU A 97 21.14 8.22 11.51
CA LEU A 97 19.97 7.64 12.15
C LEU A 97 20.40 6.85 13.39
N VAL A 98 19.76 7.15 14.51
CA VAL A 98 19.93 6.45 15.79
C VAL A 98 18.68 5.64 16.04
N ILE A 99 18.85 4.38 16.42
CA ILE A 99 17.75 3.48 16.79
C ILE A 99 18.01 3.00 18.21
N GLY A 100 17.08 3.29 19.12
CA GLY A 100 17.02 2.77 20.48
C GLY A 100 15.91 1.74 20.65
N ASP A 101 15.69 1.29 21.89
CA ASP A 101 14.66 0.30 22.22
C ASP A 101 13.24 0.76 21.81
N ASP A 102 12.93 2.03 22.12
CA ASP A 102 11.61 2.67 21.96
C ASP A 102 11.71 4.09 21.34
N MET A 103 12.84 4.41 20.69
CA MET A 103 13.12 5.74 20.14
C MET A 103 13.89 5.66 18.82
N GLN A 104 13.63 6.60 17.91
CA GLN A 104 14.48 6.87 16.76
C GLN A 104 14.84 8.35 16.70
N LEU A 105 16.08 8.66 16.33
CA LEU A 105 16.55 10.04 16.17
C LEU A 105 17.25 10.16 14.81
N ALA A 106 16.76 11.03 13.94
CA ALA A 106 17.43 11.40 12.71
C ALA A 106 18.12 12.75 12.91
N ALA A 107 19.41 12.83 12.56
CA ALA A 107 20.20 14.06 12.54
C ALA A 107 20.76 14.29 11.13
N ILE A 108 20.59 15.49 10.62
CA ILE A 108 20.90 15.86 9.24
C ILE A 108 21.75 17.13 9.27
N THR A 109 22.80 17.16 8.45
CA THR A 109 23.60 18.36 8.22
C THR A 109 23.76 18.64 6.73
N GLY A 110 23.83 19.92 6.39
CA GLY A 110 23.88 20.35 4.99
C GLY A 110 24.12 21.84 4.82
N SER A 111 23.82 22.33 3.63
CA SER A 111 23.97 23.74 3.24
C SER A 111 22.64 24.51 3.14
N PHE A 112 21.54 23.88 3.54
CA PHE A 112 20.19 24.45 3.55
C PHE A 112 19.99 25.54 4.61
N GLU A 113 19.08 26.48 4.34
CA GLU A 113 18.66 27.51 5.30
C GLU A 113 17.77 26.89 6.39
N GLN A 114 17.71 27.51 7.57
CA GLN A 114 16.80 27.05 8.63
C GLN A 114 15.33 27.07 8.14
N PRO A 115 14.62 25.92 8.13
CA PRO A 115 13.23 25.84 7.71
C PRO A 115 12.28 26.57 8.68
N ASP A 116 11.13 27.02 8.19
CA ASP A 116 10.13 27.73 9.01
C ASP A 116 9.21 26.73 9.77
N ILE A 117 9.69 26.28 10.92
CA ILE A 117 9.09 25.20 11.73
C ILE A 117 8.60 25.72 13.09
N GLY A 118 7.47 26.43 13.07
CA GLY A 118 6.83 26.97 14.27
C GLY A 118 7.48 28.25 14.83
N ASP A 119 6.85 28.83 15.86
CA ASP A 119 7.25 30.13 16.46
C ASP A 119 8.20 29.99 17.67
N ASP A 120 8.49 28.76 18.12
CA ASP A 120 9.27 28.50 19.33
C ASP A 120 10.79 28.41 19.01
N ASP A 121 11.58 29.28 19.66
CA ASP A 121 13.05 29.35 19.52
C ASP A 121 13.72 28.96 20.85
N THR A 122 14.55 27.93 20.79
CA THR A 122 15.32 27.41 21.92
C THR A 122 16.81 27.42 21.58
N ASP A 123 17.57 28.29 22.26
CA ASP A 123 19.03 28.41 22.12
C ASP A 123 19.55 28.51 20.67
N GLY A 124 18.78 29.17 19.80
CA GLY A 124 19.11 29.41 18.39
C GLY A 124 18.68 28.30 17.43
N TRP A 125 17.83 27.39 17.90
CA TRP A 125 17.11 26.40 17.10
C TRP A 125 15.63 26.74 17.09
N ALA A 126 14.98 26.61 15.93
CA ALA A 126 13.53 26.58 15.85
C ALA A 126 13.07 25.17 16.21
N VAL A 127 12.00 25.07 17.01
CA VAL A 127 11.46 23.81 17.51
C VAL A 127 9.99 23.73 17.14
N GLY A 128 9.58 22.59 16.61
CA GLY A 128 8.21 22.34 16.17
C GLY A 128 7.92 20.85 16.08
N GLU A 129 6.87 20.51 15.34
CA GLU A 129 6.42 19.14 15.14
C GLU A 129 6.08 18.92 13.66
N VAL A 130 6.28 17.69 13.16
CA VAL A 130 5.89 17.24 11.83
C VAL A 130 5.23 15.88 11.98
N ASN A 131 4.00 15.71 11.49
CA ASN A 131 3.19 14.49 11.71
C ASN A 131 3.08 14.05 13.20
N ASP A 132 2.94 15.02 14.11
CA ASP A 132 2.94 14.80 15.57
C ASP A 132 4.29 14.34 16.16
N ASP A 133 5.37 14.30 15.35
CA ASP A 133 6.74 14.00 15.80
C ASP A 133 7.57 15.28 16.04
N PRO A 134 8.24 15.43 17.20
CA PRO A 134 9.01 16.61 17.54
C PRO A 134 10.30 16.74 16.75
N LEU A 135 10.63 17.97 16.36
CA LEU A 135 11.81 18.29 15.56
C LEU A 135 12.43 19.63 15.96
N ALA A 136 13.71 19.79 15.65
CA ALA A 136 14.43 21.06 15.77
C ALA A 136 15.34 21.33 14.57
N ALA A 137 15.37 22.58 14.12
CA ALA A 137 16.22 23.00 13.02
C ALA A 137 16.99 24.29 13.30
N ALA A 138 18.18 24.38 12.72
CA ALA A 138 19.04 25.55 12.68
C ALA A 138 19.69 25.64 11.28
N ASP A 139 20.42 26.72 11.00
CA ASP A 139 21.12 26.87 9.71
C ASP A 139 22.00 25.63 9.41
N GLY A 140 21.66 24.89 8.35
CA GLY A 140 22.34 23.67 7.89
C GLY A 140 22.25 22.47 8.83
N LYS A 141 21.30 22.44 9.78
CA LYS A 141 21.12 21.36 10.76
C LYS A 141 19.64 21.06 11.00
N LEU A 142 19.29 19.79 11.05
CA LEU A 142 17.93 19.33 11.35
C LEU A 142 18.01 18.07 12.22
N VAL A 143 17.17 17.99 13.25
CA VAL A 143 17.06 16.83 14.14
C VAL A 143 15.58 16.50 14.33
N ILE A 144 15.21 15.22 14.25
CA ILE A 144 13.84 14.72 14.35
C ILE A 144 13.83 13.50 15.26
N ALA A 145 12.94 13.48 16.25
CA ALA A 145 12.82 12.38 17.20
C ALA A 145 11.45 11.71 17.08
N LEU A 146 11.43 10.38 16.93
CA LEU A 146 10.23 9.56 16.94
C LEU A 146 10.22 8.72 18.22
N GLY A 147 9.07 8.69 18.91
CA GLY A 147 8.85 7.91 20.14
C GLY A 147 8.23 8.74 21.27
N ASP A 148 7.84 8.05 22.35
CA ASP A 148 7.06 8.63 23.45
C ASP A 148 7.77 9.79 24.20
N ASP A 149 9.11 9.88 24.12
CA ASP A 149 9.95 10.89 24.76
C ASP A 149 10.65 11.83 23.74
N GLY A 150 10.01 12.08 22.60
CA GLY A 150 10.60 12.84 21.49
C GLY A 150 10.99 14.28 21.86
N GLU A 151 10.18 15.00 22.64
CA GLU A 151 10.46 16.40 23.05
C GLU A 151 11.75 16.48 23.90
N ASP A 152 11.88 15.60 24.90
CA ASP A 152 13.06 15.53 25.77
C ASP A 152 14.31 15.11 24.96
N THR A 153 14.14 14.28 23.93
CA THR A 153 15.20 13.86 23.02
C THR A 153 15.71 15.03 22.16
N ILE A 154 14.80 15.89 21.66
CA ILE A 154 15.15 17.10 20.91
C ILE A 154 15.91 18.09 21.81
N ASP A 155 15.47 18.31 23.04
CA ASP A 155 16.17 19.17 24.00
C ASP A 155 17.60 18.68 24.28
N ALA A 156 17.78 17.36 24.44
CA ALA A 156 19.09 16.74 24.62
C ALA A 156 19.99 16.91 23.38
N ALA A 157 19.42 16.78 22.17
CA ALA A 157 20.15 16.99 20.92
C ALA A 157 20.61 18.45 20.75
N ILE A 158 19.77 19.42 21.08
CA ILE A 158 20.14 20.85 21.08
C ILE A 158 21.28 21.12 22.08
N ALA A 159 21.19 20.53 23.29
CA ALA A 159 22.23 20.67 24.31
C ALA A 159 23.57 20.03 23.90
N ALA A 160 23.53 18.87 23.24
CA ALA A 160 24.70 18.20 22.67
C ALA A 160 25.33 19.05 21.55
N ALA A 161 24.51 19.55 20.62
CA ALA A 161 24.96 20.38 19.50
C ALA A 161 25.59 21.72 19.95
N ASN A 162 25.17 22.26 21.09
CA ASN A 162 25.74 23.45 21.72
C ASN A 162 26.97 23.15 22.61
N GLY A 163 27.26 21.88 22.87
CA GLY A 163 28.34 21.41 23.74
C GLY A 163 28.08 21.64 25.23
N ASP A 164 26.81 21.81 25.62
CA ASP A 164 26.38 21.90 27.01
C ASP A 164 26.27 20.50 27.65
N GLU A 165 25.97 19.48 26.83
CA GLU A 165 25.93 18.06 27.18
C GLU A 165 26.85 17.22 26.26
N PRO A 166 27.32 16.03 26.70
CA PRO A 166 28.14 15.17 25.85
C PRO A 166 27.34 14.64 24.65
N SER A 167 27.97 14.57 23.49
CA SER A 167 27.44 13.86 22.31
C SER A 167 27.86 12.39 22.33
N ILE A 168 27.23 11.58 21.46
CA ILE A 168 27.54 10.15 21.30
C ILE A 168 28.98 9.88 20.88
N LEU A 169 29.67 10.86 20.27
CA LEU A 169 31.11 10.77 20.01
C LEU A 169 31.92 10.85 21.30
N THR A 170 31.52 11.71 22.23
CA THR A 170 32.30 11.98 23.43
C THR A 170 32.01 10.97 24.54
N ASP A 171 30.81 10.41 24.57
CA ASP A 171 30.37 9.42 25.55
C ASP A 171 29.36 8.45 24.90
N PRO A 172 29.69 7.15 24.75
CA PRO A 172 30.93 6.48 25.17
C PRO A 172 32.13 6.67 24.20
N GLU A 173 33.36 6.67 24.73
CA GLU A 173 34.64 6.79 23.96
C GLU A 173 34.81 5.75 22.82
N VAL A 174 34.01 4.67 22.84
CA VAL A 174 34.04 3.62 21.81
C VAL A 174 33.54 4.12 20.45
N THR A 175 32.56 5.03 20.42
CA THR A 175 31.99 5.55 19.17
C THR A 175 33.00 6.43 18.44
N GLU A 176 33.67 7.36 19.13
CA GLU A 176 34.78 8.16 18.57
C GLU A 176 35.86 7.24 17.98
N THR A 177 36.22 6.18 18.70
CA THR A 177 37.24 5.22 18.22
C THR A 177 36.80 4.53 16.93
N ILE A 178 35.53 4.14 16.81
CA ILE A 178 35.01 3.49 15.59
C ILE A 178 34.93 4.48 14.43
N VAL A 179 34.42 5.69 14.67
CA VAL A 179 34.32 6.76 13.66
C VAL A 179 35.70 7.14 13.13
N ASP A 180 36.71 7.28 14.00
CA ASP A 180 38.11 7.56 13.62
C ASP A 180 38.68 6.54 12.61
N HIS A 181 38.24 5.29 12.68
CA HIS A 181 38.70 4.21 11.80
C HIS A 181 37.86 4.06 10.53
N LEU A 182 36.65 4.63 10.49
CA LEU A 182 35.69 4.50 9.39
C LEU A 182 35.39 5.84 8.69
N ASP A 183 36.10 6.92 9.02
CA ASP A 183 35.88 8.28 8.50
C ASP A 183 35.97 8.39 6.97
N SER A 184 36.74 7.50 6.35
CA SER A 184 36.89 7.40 4.90
C SER A 184 35.72 6.72 4.20
N MET A 185 34.84 6.05 4.92
CA MET A 185 33.71 5.31 4.36
C MET A 185 32.49 6.20 4.16
N SER A 186 31.72 5.90 3.12
CA SER A 186 30.53 6.68 2.74
C SER A 186 29.31 6.27 3.57
N TYR A 187 29.28 5.01 4.01
CA TYR A 187 28.20 4.45 4.82
C TYR A 187 28.80 3.74 6.02
N VAL A 188 28.35 4.07 7.23
CA VAL A 188 28.90 3.50 8.46
C VAL A 188 27.77 3.08 9.38
N THR A 189 27.74 1.79 9.72
CA THR A 189 26.84 1.25 10.75
C THR A 189 27.65 0.93 12.00
N ILE A 190 27.27 1.48 13.13
CA ILE A 190 27.88 1.24 14.43
C ILE A 190 26.85 0.58 15.34
N VAL A 191 27.25 -0.53 15.96
CA VAL A 191 26.54 -1.16 17.07
C VAL A 191 27.40 -0.94 18.31
N PRO A 192 27.05 0.06 19.16
CA PRO A 192 27.89 0.48 20.28
C PRO A 192 27.90 -0.55 21.41
N ASP A 193 26.86 -1.37 21.52
CA ASP A 193 26.79 -2.54 22.40
C ASP A 193 26.14 -3.71 21.67
N VAL A 194 26.95 -4.73 21.31
CA VAL A 194 26.43 -5.91 20.61
C VAL A 194 25.53 -6.79 21.49
N SER A 195 25.51 -6.58 22.80
CA SER A 195 24.60 -7.28 23.72
C SER A 195 23.20 -6.66 23.77
N ALA A 196 23.08 -5.39 23.35
CA ALA A 196 21.80 -4.70 23.20
C ALA A 196 21.06 -5.09 21.91
N VAL A 197 21.75 -5.70 20.94
CA VAL A 197 21.18 -6.11 19.65
C VAL A 197 21.09 -7.64 19.57
N PRO A 198 19.95 -8.22 19.13
CA PRO A 198 19.85 -9.64 18.82
C PRO A 198 20.61 -9.97 17.52
N SER A 199 21.94 -9.90 17.57
CA SER A 199 22.78 -10.09 16.39
C SER A 199 22.89 -11.58 16.03
N PRO A 200 22.64 -11.97 14.77
CA PRO A 200 23.01 -13.30 14.31
C PRO A 200 24.54 -13.36 14.13
N GLY A 201 25.23 -14.05 15.05
CA GLY A 201 26.54 -14.64 14.75
C GLY A 201 27.78 -14.04 15.41
N PHE A 202 27.66 -12.99 16.24
CA PHE A 202 28.77 -12.50 17.08
C PHE A 202 28.69 -13.02 18.51
N ASP A 203 29.83 -13.48 19.02
CA ASP A 203 29.95 -13.90 20.41
C ASP A 203 30.07 -12.65 21.30
N THR A 204 28.98 -12.31 22.00
CA THR A 204 28.90 -11.15 22.90
C THR A 204 29.81 -11.31 24.13
N GLU A 205 30.42 -12.48 24.37
CA GLU A 205 31.48 -12.63 25.37
C GLU A 205 32.86 -12.16 24.84
N LEU A 206 33.01 -11.97 23.52
CA LEU A 206 34.27 -11.63 22.85
C LEU A 206 34.31 -10.23 22.23
N VAL A 207 33.18 -9.74 21.70
CA VAL A 207 33.06 -8.42 21.08
C VAL A 207 32.11 -7.58 21.93
N ASP A 208 32.51 -6.36 22.27
CA ASP A 208 31.68 -5.39 23.01
C ASP A 208 30.95 -4.45 22.02
N ALA A 209 31.62 -4.02 20.93
CA ALA A 209 31.05 -3.13 19.92
C ALA A 209 31.59 -3.46 18.52
N ILE A 210 30.84 -3.12 17.48
CA ILE A 210 31.25 -3.30 16.08
C ILE A 210 30.91 -2.08 15.22
N GLY A 211 31.83 -1.71 14.33
CA GLY A 211 31.62 -0.75 13.26
C GLY A 211 31.82 -1.40 11.91
N ILE A 212 30.92 -1.13 10.97
CA ILE A 212 30.94 -1.61 9.59
C ILE A 212 30.90 -0.38 8.70
N GLY A 213 31.96 -0.14 7.94
CA GLY A 213 32.05 0.93 6.95
C GLY A 213 32.06 0.35 5.54
N LEU A 214 31.17 0.85 4.69
CA LEU A 214 31.04 0.43 3.29
C LEU A 214 31.38 1.60 2.36
N GLU A 215 32.08 1.30 1.27
CA GLU A 215 32.37 2.26 0.20
C GLU A 215 31.08 2.72 -0.49
N HIS A 216 30.19 1.76 -0.73
CA HIS A 216 28.90 1.91 -1.41
C HIS A 216 27.76 1.38 -0.53
N PRO A 217 26.52 1.87 -0.70
CA PRO A 217 25.40 1.31 0.03
C PRO A 217 25.15 -0.13 -0.44
N LEU A 218 24.54 -0.94 0.44
CA LEU A 218 24.22 -2.33 0.12
C LEU A 218 23.40 -2.41 -1.18
N GLY A 219 23.81 -3.32 -2.06
CA GLY A 219 23.18 -3.50 -3.38
C GLY A 219 23.64 -2.52 -4.47
N THR A 220 24.60 -1.63 -4.20
CA THR A 220 25.15 -0.75 -5.25
C THR A 220 26.43 -1.33 -5.85
N HIS A 221 26.50 -1.31 -7.18
CA HIS A 221 27.65 -1.83 -7.91
C HIS A 221 28.76 -0.79 -8.11
N SER A 222 30.01 -1.25 -8.00
CA SER A 222 31.20 -0.47 -8.29
C SER A 222 31.64 -0.77 -9.73
N ASP A 223 32.20 0.23 -10.41
CA ASP A 223 32.75 0.05 -11.77
C ASP A 223 33.96 -0.91 -11.81
N ASP A 224 34.58 -1.19 -10.65
CA ASP A 224 35.84 -1.93 -10.54
C ASP A 224 35.66 -3.41 -10.12
N ASP A 225 34.45 -3.98 -10.22
CA ASP A 225 34.07 -5.38 -9.86
C ASP A 225 34.45 -5.78 -8.41
N THR A 226 34.84 -4.81 -7.59
CA THR A 226 35.34 -4.97 -6.23
C THR A 226 34.84 -3.86 -5.34
N LEU A 227 34.68 -4.15 -4.05
CA LEU A 227 34.25 -3.21 -3.01
C LEU A 227 35.34 -3.10 -1.95
N GLU A 228 35.67 -1.87 -1.53
CA GLU A 228 36.58 -1.61 -0.41
C GLU A 228 35.77 -1.35 0.89
N ASN A 229 35.64 -2.37 1.73
CA ASN A 229 34.92 -2.29 3.00
C ASN A 229 35.89 -2.22 4.20
N SER A 230 35.43 -1.67 5.32
CA SER A 230 36.23 -1.55 6.54
C SER A 230 35.43 -1.97 7.77
N TYR A 231 36.09 -2.66 8.69
CA TYR A 231 35.46 -3.25 9.87
C TYR A 231 36.25 -2.90 11.12
N VAL A 232 35.55 -2.52 12.18
CA VAL A 232 36.14 -2.23 13.49
C VAL A 232 35.49 -3.13 14.52
N PHE A 233 36.28 -3.98 15.18
CA PHE A 233 35.83 -4.81 16.29
C PHE A 233 36.44 -4.29 17.59
N GLN A 234 35.59 -3.87 18.52
CA GLN A 234 35.99 -3.58 19.89
C GLN A 234 35.87 -4.86 20.71
N LEU A 235 36.99 -5.39 21.16
CA LEU A 235 37.04 -6.64 21.91
C LEU A 235 36.75 -6.46 23.40
N SER A 236 36.09 -7.46 23.97
CA SER A 236 35.85 -7.55 25.40
C SER A 236 37.15 -7.74 26.19
N SER A 237 37.12 -7.32 27.46
CA SER A 237 38.26 -7.53 28.36
C SER A 237 38.61 -9.02 28.62
N SER A 238 37.72 -9.95 28.24
CA SER A 238 37.88 -11.40 28.29
C SER A 238 38.43 -12.04 27.01
N ALA A 239 38.53 -11.30 25.90
CA ALA A 239 38.93 -11.80 24.58
C ALA A 239 40.45 -12.06 24.45
N ALA A 240 41.01 -12.94 25.30
CA ALA A 240 42.44 -13.17 25.41
C ALA A 240 43.08 -13.94 24.23
N ASP A 241 42.29 -14.52 23.33
CA ASP A 241 42.72 -15.48 22.30
C ASP A 241 42.11 -15.21 20.89
N VAL A 242 41.84 -13.94 20.51
CA VAL A 242 41.40 -13.59 19.14
C VAL A 242 42.62 -13.46 18.22
N ASP A 243 42.66 -14.24 17.14
CA ASP A 243 43.74 -14.26 16.15
C ASP A 243 43.25 -13.86 14.73
N ASP A 244 44.16 -13.87 13.75
CA ASP A 244 43.81 -13.50 12.37
C ASP A 244 42.82 -14.51 11.76
N GLU A 245 42.85 -15.78 12.17
CA GLU A 245 41.97 -16.82 11.65
C GLU A 245 40.51 -16.55 12.05
N TRP A 246 40.29 -16.13 13.30
CA TRP A 246 38.99 -15.65 13.75
C TRP A 246 38.49 -14.43 12.96
N VAL A 247 39.36 -13.45 12.68
CA VAL A 247 38.98 -12.25 11.90
C VAL A 247 38.56 -12.64 10.48
N HIS A 248 39.29 -13.51 9.80
CA HIS A 248 38.91 -13.99 8.47
C HIS A 248 37.60 -14.79 8.49
N GLU A 249 37.31 -15.50 9.59
CA GLU A 249 36.02 -16.17 9.77
C GLU A 249 34.88 -15.16 9.92
N GLN A 250 35.08 -14.06 10.65
CA GLN A 250 34.07 -12.99 10.77
C GLN A 250 33.83 -12.28 9.43
N LEU A 251 34.90 -11.94 8.70
CA LEU A 251 34.76 -11.31 7.38
C LEU A 251 33.95 -12.18 6.41
N ARG A 252 34.19 -13.49 6.40
CA ARG A 252 33.41 -14.43 5.56
C ARG A 252 31.94 -14.52 5.94
N ARG A 253 31.55 -14.09 7.14
CA ARG A 253 30.14 -14.05 7.58
C ARG A 253 29.48 -12.73 7.22
N LEU A 254 30.25 -11.65 7.30
CA LEU A 254 29.82 -10.28 7.04
C LEU A 254 29.73 -9.95 5.55
N GLU A 255 30.61 -10.54 4.74
CA GLU A 255 30.71 -10.25 3.30
C GLU A 255 29.94 -11.28 2.47
N GLU A 256 29.13 -10.79 1.52
CA GLU A 256 28.44 -11.64 0.55
C GLU A 256 29.36 -12.13 -0.58
N GLY A 257 30.39 -11.34 -0.90
CA GLY A 257 31.41 -11.65 -1.90
C GLY A 257 32.68 -12.30 -1.33
N ASP A 258 33.53 -12.81 -2.21
CA ASP A 258 34.81 -13.39 -1.80
C ASP A 258 35.80 -12.30 -1.36
N VAL A 259 36.40 -12.47 -0.17
CA VAL A 259 37.44 -11.56 0.33
C VAL A 259 38.74 -11.78 -0.44
N LEU A 260 39.12 -10.83 -1.29
CA LEU A 260 40.32 -10.86 -2.13
C LEU A 260 41.58 -10.45 -1.37
N GLU A 261 41.47 -9.36 -0.61
CA GLU A 261 42.55 -8.82 0.21
C GLU A 261 41.99 -8.36 1.56
N ALA A 262 42.73 -8.58 2.64
CA ALA A 262 42.38 -8.08 3.96
C ALA A 262 43.65 -7.58 4.68
N SER A 263 43.61 -6.35 5.17
CA SER A 263 44.64 -5.73 5.99
C SER A 263 44.12 -5.59 7.42
N ILE A 264 44.75 -6.28 8.37
CA ILE A 264 44.33 -6.29 9.78
C ILE A 264 45.32 -5.46 10.61
N ASP A 265 44.84 -4.38 11.22
CA ASP A 265 45.56 -3.58 12.21
C ASP A 265 44.99 -3.82 13.62
N ARG A 266 45.86 -3.79 14.64
CA ARG A 266 45.48 -4.04 16.03
C ARG A 266 46.01 -2.96 16.95
N SER A 267 45.10 -2.27 17.63
CA SER A 267 45.40 -1.23 18.59
C SER A 267 44.67 -1.47 19.91
N GLY A 268 45.38 -2.09 20.87
CA GLY A 268 44.80 -2.36 22.19
C GLY A 268 43.69 -3.40 22.14
N ALA A 269 42.45 -2.99 22.44
CA ALA A 269 41.25 -3.82 22.35
C ALA A 269 40.54 -3.69 20.98
N VAL A 270 41.03 -2.82 20.10
CA VAL A 270 40.45 -2.57 18.77
C VAL A 270 41.16 -3.42 17.72
N ILE A 271 40.39 -4.08 16.86
CA ILE A 271 40.85 -4.65 15.60
C ILE A 271 40.20 -3.84 14.47
N HIS A 272 41.01 -3.22 13.62
CA HIS A 272 40.56 -2.55 12.41
C HIS A 272 40.97 -3.40 11.19
N VAL A 273 40.06 -3.56 10.25
CA VAL A 273 40.25 -4.40 9.06
C VAL A 273 39.79 -3.65 7.84
N ASP A 274 40.70 -3.41 6.89
CA ASP A 274 40.32 -3.00 5.53
C ASP A 274 40.24 -4.26 4.65
N ALA A 275 39.12 -4.48 3.98
CA ALA A 275 38.85 -5.62 3.13
C ALA A 275 38.52 -5.17 1.71
N VAL A 276 39.16 -5.80 0.72
CA VAL A 276 38.75 -5.72 -0.69
C VAL A 276 38.01 -7.00 -0.99
N VAL A 277 36.74 -6.89 -1.36
CA VAL A 277 35.87 -8.03 -1.66
C VAL A 277 35.41 -8.01 -3.10
N GLU A 278 35.20 -9.20 -3.68
CA GLU A 278 34.50 -9.29 -4.96
C GLU A 278 33.08 -8.75 -4.79
N GLN A 279 32.63 -7.99 -5.78
CA GLN A 279 31.25 -7.53 -5.86
C GLN A 279 30.28 -8.71 -5.81
N PRO A 280 29.23 -8.69 -4.95
CA PRO A 280 28.20 -9.71 -4.98
C PRO A 280 27.41 -9.64 -6.31
N PRO A 281 26.89 -10.78 -6.80
CA PRO A 281 26.19 -10.79 -8.07
C PRO A 281 24.83 -10.06 -8.00
N GLU A 282 24.42 -9.42 -9.09
CA GLU A 282 23.16 -8.66 -9.18
C GLU A 282 21.97 -9.57 -9.55
N ARG A 283 20.79 -9.32 -8.97
CA ARG A 283 19.57 -10.02 -9.39
C ARG A 283 19.00 -9.38 -10.65
N ASP A 284 19.15 -10.04 -11.79
CA ASP A 284 18.58 -9.58 -13.07
C ASP A 284 17.68 -10.66 -13.70
N ARG A 285 16.37 -10.36 -13.77
CA ARG A 285 15.39 -11.24 -14.42
C ARG A 285 15.49 -11.20 -15.93
N ASP A 286 15.81 -10.04 -16.50
CA ASP A 286 15.80 -9.78 -17.94
C ASP A 286 17.03 -10.40 -18.62
N ALA A 287 18.14 -10.55 -17.90
CA ALA A 287 19.32 -11.31 -18.36
C ALA A 287 19.09 -12.83 -18.36
N ALA A 288 18.27 -13.35 -17.43
CA ALA A 288 18.01 -14.77 -17.32
C ALA A 288 17.10 -15.27 -18.46
N PRO A 289 17.31 -16.49 -19.00
CA PRO A 289 16.39 -17.09 -19.98
C PRO A 289 14.92 -17.04 -19.55
N ASP A 290 13.99 -16.85 -20.49
CA ASP A 290 12.57 -16.74 -20.13
C ASP A 290 11.93 -18.12 -19.93
N ALA A 291 12.15 -18.71 -18.76
CA ALA A 291 11.72 -20.05 -18.40
C ALA A 291 10.89 -20.06 -17.11
N THR A 292 9.93 -20.97 -17.06
CA THR A 292 9.09 -21.23 -15.90
C THR A 292 9.45 -22.58 -15.31
N VAL A 293 10.01 -22.58 -14.09
CA VAL A 293 10.33 -23.80 -13.35
C VAL A 293 9.44 -23.90 -12.12
N ARG A 294 8.81 -25.05 -11.93
CA ARG A 294 8.01 -25.34 -10.74
C ARG A 294 8.83 -26.20 -9.78
N ALA A 295 9.02 -25.72 -8.56
CA ALA A 295 9.61 -26.48 -7.47
C ALA A 295 8.50 -27.09 -6.61
N ARG A 296 8.49 -28.42 -6.44
CA ARG A 296 7.53 -29.13 -5.58
C ARG A 296 8.27 -29.87 -4.46
N PRO A 297 8.04 -29.55 -3.18
CA PRO A 297 8.59 -30.31 -2.07
C PRO A 297 7.75 -31.58 -1.81
N ASN A 298 8.38 -32.63 -1.30
CA ASN A 298 7.71 -33.80 -0.73
C ASN A 298 8.49 -34.27 0.51
N ALA A 299 8.06 -33.86 1.71
CA ALA A 299 8.75 -34.22 2.95
C ALA A 299 8.67 -35.72 3.30
N ASP A 300 7.57 -36.39 2.93
CA ASP A 300 7.36 -37.82 3.21
C ASP A 300 8.32 -38.70 2.40
N GLU A 301 8.58 -38.33 1.14
CA GLU A 301 9.62 -38.93 0.32
C GLU A 301 11.00 -38.32 0.59
N GLY A 302 11.04 -37.15 1.23
CA GLY A 302 12.21 -36.33 1.53
C GLY A 302 12.99 -35.92 0.29
N VAL A 303 12.25 -35.44 -0.71
CA VAL A 303 12.78 -34.97 -1.99
C VAL A 303 12.18 -33.61 -2.34
N ALA A 304 12.90 -32.84 -3.16
CA ALA A 304 12.36 -31.68 -3.85
C ALA A 304 12.51 -31.87 -5.37
N THR A 305 11.44 -31.62 -6.12
CA THR A 305 11.41 -31.83 -7.56
C THR A 305 11.34 -30.49 -8.28
N PHE A 306 12.26 -30.25 -9.21
CA PHE A 306 12.23 -29.12 -10.13
C PHE A 306 11.76 -29.60 -11.51
N GLU A 307 10.67 -29.04 -12.00
CA GLU A 307 10.11 -29.34 -13.33
C GLU A 307 10.17 -28.08 -14.19
N HIS A 308 10.75 -28.17 -15.39
CA HIS A 308 10.64 -27.11 -16.39
C HIS A 308 9.26 -27.22 -17.03
N VAL A 309 8.39 -26.25 -16.77
CA VAL A 309 6.97 -26.30 -17.16
C VAL A 309 6.74 -25.65 -18.52
N ASP A 310 7.43 -24.55 -18.80
CA ASP A 310 7.26 -23.78 -20.03
C ASP A 310 8.44 -22.82 -20.26
N GLY A 311 8.62 -22.36 -21.49
CA GLY A 311 9.58 -21.30 -21.87
C GLY A 311 10.92 -21.79 -22.43
N ASP A 312 11.90 -20.89 -22.43
CA ASP A 312 13.22 -21.11 -23.04
C ASP A 312 14.00 -22.23 -22.36
N SER A 313 14.78 -22.97 -23.16
CA SER A 313 15.68 -23.99 -22.63
C SER A 313 16.92 -23.34 -22.00
N ILE A 314 17.30 -23.77 -20.81
CA ILE A 314 18.42 -23.20 -20.04
C ILE A 314 19.62 -24.14 -20.14
N ASP A 315 20.82 -23.61 -20.34
CA ASP A 315 22.04 -24.43 -20.22
C ASP A 315 22.19 -24.90 -18.77
N ALA A 316 22.25 -26.22 -18.56
CA ALA A 316 22.30 -26.80 -17.23
C ALA A 316 23.62 -26.45 -16.50
N ASP A 317 24.68 -26.10 -17.24
CA ASP A 317 25.96 -25.62 -16.68
C ASP A 317 25.87 -24.22 -16.04
N MET A 318 24.76 -23.49 -16.25
CA MET A 318 24.46 -22.18 -15.65
C MET A 318 23.43 -22.28 -14.52
N LEU A 319 22.99 -23.48 -14.16
CA LEU A 319 22.03 -23.72 -13.09
C LEU A 319 22.72 -24.35 -11.88
N ASP A 320 22.66 -23.64 -10.76
CA ASP A 320 23.10 -24.11 -9.45
C ASP A 320 21.91 -24.57 -8.62
N VAL A 321 21.98 -25.80 -8.11
CA VAL A 321 21.05 -26.32 -7.11
C VAL A 321 21.65 -26.10 -5.73
N TRP A 322 20.93 -25.35 -4.89
CA TRP A 322 21.31 -25.03 -3.52
C TRP A 322 20.44 -25.77 -2.52
N GLN A 323 21.05 -26.26 -1.45
CA GLN A 323 20.41 -26.94 -0.32
C GLN A 323 21.04 -26.45 0.98
N ASN A 324 20.23 -25.85 1.85
CA ASN A 324 20.64 -25.41 3.20
C ASN A 324 21.89 -24.50 3.20
N GLY A 325 22.00 -23.62 2.20
CA GLY A 325 23.12 -22.68 2.05
C GLY A 325 24.37 -23.25 1.39
N ASP A 326 24.40 -24.55 1.12
CA ASP A 326 25.48 -25.21 0.39
C ASP A 326 25.02 -25.62 -1.02
N LEU A 327 25.95 -25.75 -1.96
CA LEU A 327 25.67 -26.40 -3.25
C LEU A 327 25.32 -27.87 -3.00
N ALA A 328 24.20 -28.30 -3.57
CA ALA A 328 23.76 -29.69 -3.47
C ALA A 328 24.78 -30.66 -4.11
N ASP A 329 24.87 -31.88 -3.58
CA ASP A 329 25.76 -32.92 -4.12
C ASP A 329 25.37 -33.33 -5.56
N ASP A 330 24.07 -33.35 -5.86
CA ASP A 330 23.51 -33.62 -7.19
C ASP A 330 23.12 -32.30 -7.87
N GLN A 331 23.64 -32.06 -9.08
CA GLN A 331 23.36 -30.86 -9.87
C GLN A 331 22.61 -31.20 -11.16
N LEU A 332 21.87 -30.24 -11.73
CA LEU A 332 21.18 -30.47 -13.01
C LEU A 332 22.15 -30.82 -14.14
N SER A 333 23.36 -30.25 -14.12
CA SER A 333 24.40 -30.50 -15.11
C SER A 333 24.95 -31.94 -15.10
N ASP A 334 24.69 -32.71 -14.05
CA ASP A 334 25.06 -34.12 -13.98
C ASP A 334 24.16 -35.01 -14.86
N GLU A 335 22.90 -34.61 -15.06
CA GLU A 335 21.90 -35.35 -15.84
C GLU A 335 21.60 -34.71 -17.20
N TYR A 336 21.53 -33.38 -17.24
CA TYR A 336 21.12 -32.61 -18.40
C TYR A 336 22.28 -31.77 -18.94
N ALA A 337 22.36 -31.65 -20.26
CA ALA A 337 23.18 -30.62 -20.89
C ALA A 337 22.39 -29.31 -21.10
N THR A 338 21.07 -29.40 -21.15
CA THR A 338 20.15 -28.28 -21.31
C THR A 338 18.86 -28.70 -20.62
N PHE A 339 18.32 -27.86 -19.75
CA PHE A 339 17.06 -28.08 -19.05
C PHE A 339 15.93 -27.42 -19.82
N SER A 340 14.99 -28.22 -20.32
CA SER A 340 13.95 -27.79 -21.27
C SER A 340 12.57 -28.26 -20.82
N GLU A 341 11.52 -27.70 -21.41
CA GLU A 341 10.12 -28.04 -21.12
C GLU A 341 9.87 -29.56 -21.01
N GLY A 342 9.28 -29.96 -19.89
CA GLY A 342 9.00 -31.36 -19.53
C GLY A 342 10.15 -32.11 -18.86
N ASP A 343 11.35 -31.53 -18.78
CA ASP A 343 12.44 -32.10 -17.98
C ASP A 343 12.14 -31.96 -16.48
N THR A 344 12.59 -32.95 -15.70
CA THR A 344 12.33 -33.02 -14.26
C THR A 344 13.59 -33.49 -13.55
N PHE A 345 13.99 -32.75 -12.52
CA PHE A 345 15.13 -33.05 -11.67
C PHE A 345 14.66 -33.28 -10.23
N GLU A 346 15.01 -34.42 -9.64
CA GLU A 346 14.66 -34.78 -8.27
C GLU A 346 15.90 -34.70 -7.38
N LEU A 347 15.84 -33.89 -6.33
CA LEU A 347 16.89 -33.70 -5.34
C LEU A 347 16.52 -34.43 -4.04
N GLU A 348 17.43 -35.26 -3.50
CA GLU A 348 17.27 -35.86 -2.17
C GLU A 348 17.56 -34.82 -1.07
N THR A 349 16.54 -34.40 -0.33
CA THR A 349 16.66 -33.31 0.66
C THR A 349 16.62 -33.79 2.11
N GLY A 350 15.98 -34.93 2.37
CA GLY A 350 15.55 -35.31 3.71
C GLY A 350 14.21 -34.65 4.10
N PRO A 351 13.78 -34.81 5.37
CA PRO A 351 12.44 -34.41 5.81
C PRO A 351 12.23 -32.90 5.93
N ILE A 352 13.32 -32.14 6.10
CA ILE A 352 13.31 -30.68 6.16
C ILE A 352 14.54 -30.12 5.42
N ALA A 353 14.36 -29.08 4.62
CA ALA A 353 15.44 -28.38 3.91
C ALA A 353 14.96 -27.06 3.29
N ASP A 354 15.84 -26.09 3.08
CA ASP A 354 15.60 -24.97 2.16
C ASP A 354 16.34 -25.23 0.84
N VAL A 355 15.60 -25.21 -0.26
CA VAL A 355 16.12 -25.57 -1.59
C VAL A 355 15.85 -24.44 -2.58
N GLY A 356 16.84 -24.17 -3.43
CA GLY A 356 16.73 -23.19 -4.50
C GLY A 356 17.38 -23.67 -5.80
N LEU A 357 16.76 -23.33 -6.93
CA LEU A 357 17.36 -23.45 -8.25
C LEU A 357 17.70 -22.05 -8.76
N ARG A 358 18.99 -21.75 -8.85
CA ARG A 358 19.52 -20.45 -9.24
C ARG A 358 20.19 -20.54 -10.61
N TRP A 359 19.80 -19.68 -11.52
CA TRP A 359 20.59 -19.37 -12.70
C TRP A 359 21.64 -18.32 -12.36
N PHE A 360 22.87 -18.51 -12.83
CA PHE A 360 23.98 -17.63 -12.57
C PHE A 360 24.87 -17.47 -13.80
N ASP A 361 25.05 -16.23 -14.26
CA ASP A 361 26.02 -15.88 -15.29
C ASP A 361 27.29 -15.31 -14.62
N GLU A 362 28.36 -16.11 -14.65
CA GLU A 362 29.66 -15.74 -14.07
C GLU A 362 30.36 -14.60 -14.84
N ASP A 363 30.10 -14.45 -16.14
CA ASP A 363 30.76 -13.44 -16.98
C ASP A 363 30.13 -12.05 -16.80
N GLU A 364 28.81 -12.00 -16.54
CA GLU A 364 28.06 -10.76 -16.29
C GLU A 364 27.83 -10.48 -14.80
N GLY A 365 28.10 -11.44 -13.91
CA GLY A 365 27.90 -11.27 -12.47
C GLY A 365 26.43 -11.14 -12.08
N VAL A 366 25.52 -11.76 -12.83
CA VAL A 366 24.07 -11.67 -12.61
C VAL A 366 23.46 -13.02 -12.26
N TYR A 367 22.39 -13.02 -11.47
CA TYR A 367 21.68 -14.23 -11.06
C TYR A 367 20.16 -14.07 -11.06
N TYR A 368 19.46 -15.21 -11.15
CA TYR A 368 18.02 -15.29 -11.01
C TYR A 368 17.59 -16.63 -10.40
N TYR A 369 16.61 -16.62 -9.48
CA TYR A 369 16.05 -17.87 -8.93
C TYR A 369 14.79 -18.28 -9.72
N TYR A 370 14.85 -19.43 -10.40
CA TYR A 370 13.70 -19.98 -11.10
C TYR A 370 12.70 -20.67 -10.18
N GLY A 371 13.19 -21.28 -9.10
CA GLY A 371 12.33 -22.00 -8.15
C GLY A 371 12.94 -22.04 -6.77
N THR A 372 12.12 -21.82 -5.75
CA THR A 372 12.54 -21.93 -4.34
C THR A 372 11.46 -22.66 -3.56
N THR A 373 11.86 -23.56 -2.67
CA THR A 373 10.92 -24.27 -1.82
C THR A 373 11.56 -24.67 -0.50
N THR A 374 10.75 -24.78 0.54
CA THR A 374 11.16 -25.26 1.85
C THR A 374 10.44 -26.57 2.10
N VAL A 375 11.19 -27.66 2.19
CA VAL A 375 10.67 -29.01 2.42
C VAL A 375 10.26 -29.14 3.89
N GLY A 376 9.09 -29.73 4.15
CA GLY A 376 8.63 -30.05 5.50
C GLY A 376 7.78 -28.98 6.17
N ARG A 377 7.38 -27.91 5.47
CA ARG A 377 6.41 -26.92 5.99
C ARG A 377 5.07 -27.57 6.35
N GLU A 378 4.65 -28.53 5.54
CA GLU A 378 3.45 -29.34 5.72
C GLU A 378 3.54 -30.36 6.86
N SER A 379 4.74 -30.56 7.41
CA SER A 379 5.00 -31.54 8.47
C SER A 379 4.89 -30.96 9.87
N PHE A 380 4.42 -29.72 10.03
CA PHE A 380 4.22 -29.08 11.32
C PHE A 380 2.84 -28.44 11.41
N GLU A 381 2.15 -28.70 12.50
CA GLU A 381 0.90 -28.04 12.87
C GLU A 381 1.12 -27.25 14.16
N ALA A 382 0.67 -26.00 14.20
CA ALA A 382 0.77 -25.16 15.39
C ALA A 382 -0.62 -24.84 15.94
N SER A 383 -0.78 -24.91 17.25
CA SER A 383 -1.98 -24.52 17.98
C SER A 383 -1.60 -23.72 19.22
N TYR A 384 -2.53 -22.91 19.72
CA TYR A 384 -2.35 -22.16 20.96
C TYR A 384 -3.45 -22.50 21.95
N ASP A 385 -3.04 -22.73 23.20
CA ASP A 385 -3.91 -23.00 24.34
C ASP A 385 -3.99 -21.72 25.19
N TYR A 386 -5.18 -21.12 25.24
CA TYR A 386 -5.44 -19.86 25.93
C TYR A 386 -5.50 -20.01 27.46
N ASP A 387 -5.82 -21.22 27.97
CA ASP A 387 -5.86 -21.49 29.42
C ASP A 387 -4.45 -21.56 30.03
N THR A 388 -3.47 -21.98 29.23
CA THR A 388 -2.08 -22.18 29.64
C THR A 388 -1.10 -21.22 28.98
N GLU A 389 -1.60 -20.29 28.16
CA GLU A 389 -0.81 -19.30 27.41
C GLU A 389 0.38 -19.94 26.67
N THR A 390 0.08 -21.03 25.96
CA THR A 390 1.10 -21.94 25.43
C THR A 390 0.89 -22.22 23.95
N VAL A 391 1.93 -22.01 23.14
CA VAL A 391 1.96 -22.47 21.73
C VAL A 391 2.52 -23.90 21.69
N GLU A 392 1.77 -24.79 21.07
CA GLU A 392 2.14 -26.17 20.79
C GLU A 392 2.41 -26.37 19.29
N ILE A 393 3.63 -26.73 18.93
CA ILE A 393 4.02 -27.08 17.56
C ILE A 393 4.21 -28.59 17.47
N THR A 394 3.29 -29.27 16.82
CA THR A 394 3.28 -30.74 16.68
C THR A 394 3.85 -31.15 15.33
N TYR A 395 4.82 -32.07 15.36
CA TYR A 395 5.38 -32.64 14.14
C TYR A 395 4.46 -33.75 13.59
N THR A 396 4.01 -33.62 12.35
CA THR A 396 3.07 -34.52 11.67
C THR A 396 3.68 -35.34 10.54
N GLY A 397 4.91 -35.04 10.12
CA GLY A 397 5.60 -35.73 9.02
C GLY A 397 5.91 -37.21 9.32
N GLU A 398 6.01 -38.04 8.27
CA GLU A 398 6.22 -39.49 8.41
C GLU A 398 7.69 -39.87 8.76
N ARG A 399 8.65 -39.01 8.43
CA ARG A 399 10.09 -39.26 8.60
C ARG A 399 10.60 -38.68 9.93
N GLU A 400 11.67 -39.25 10.48
CA GLU A 400 12.31 -38.68 11.67
C GLU A 400 13.13 -37.44 11.27
N VAL A 401 12.91 -36.31 11.95
CA VAL A 401 13.63 -35.03 11.77
C VAL A 401 14.71 -34.90 12.84
N ASP A 402 15.90 -34.42 12.48
CA ASP A 402 16.93 -34.03 13.45
C ASP A 402 16.56 -32.68 14.08
N SER A 403 16.45 -32.64 15.41
CA SER A 403 16.09 -31.41 16.12
C SER A 403 17.22 -30.37 16.12
N ASP A 404 18.46 -30.77 15.84
CA ASP A 404 19.60 -29.86 15.70
C ASP A 404 19.49 -28.99 14.43
N LEU A 405 18.60 -29.35 13.50
CA LEU A 405 18.29 -28.57 12.29
C LEU A 405 17.11 -27.60 12.49
N LEU A 406 16.62 -27.45 13.72
CA LEU A 406 15.47 -26.62 14.05
C LEU A 406 15.86 -25.57 15.08
N GLU A 407 15.36 -24.36 14.89
CA GLU A 407 15.47 -23.27 15.84
C GLU A 407 14.09 -22.69 16.13
N LEU A 408 13.79 -22.49 17.41
CA LEU A 408 12.58 -21.80 17.84
C LEU A 408 12.84 -20.31 17.92
N VAL A 409 11.99 -19.54 17.27
CA VAL A 409 12.06 -18.09 17.20
C VAL A 409 10.79 -17.51 17.81
N ARG A 410 10.95 -16.63 18.80
CA ARG A 410 9.85 -15.94 19.47
C ARG A 410 10.02 -14.43 19.30
N ARG A 411 8.92 -13.76 18.96
CA ARG A 411 8.81 -12.31 18.93
C ARG A 411 7.60 -11.91 19.75
N ALA A 412 7.83 -11.16 20.83
CA ALA A 412 6.75 -10.57 21.61
C ALA A 412 6.12 -9.40 20.86
N ASP A 413 4.83 -9.16 21.08
CA ASP A 413 4.15 -7.98 20.53
C ASP A 413 4.77 -6.69 21.10
N GLY A 414 5.03 -5.70 20.24
CA GLY A 414 5.71 -4.45 20.63
C GLY A 414 7.21 -4.55 20.92
N ALA A 415 7.79 -5.75 20.99
CA ALA A 415 9.23 -5.89 21.20
C ALA A 415 10.02 -5.73 19.88
N SER A 416 11.07 -4.90 19.94
CA SER A 416 12.08 -4.76 18.87
C SER A 416 12.93 -6.03 18.73
N GLY A 417 13.06 -6.80 19.82
CA GLY A 417 13.86 -8.03 19.92
C GLY A 417 13.20 -9.30 19.36
N THR A 418 14.03 -10.28 18.99
CA THR A 418 13.60 -11.64 18.63
C THR A 418 14.43 -12.63 19.43
N GLU A 419 13.78 -13.46 20.24
CA GLU A 419 14.41 -14.51 21.01
C GLU A 419 14.58 -15.76 20.15
N ARG A 420 15.80 -16.29 20.07
CA ARG A 420 16.11 -17.53 19.35
C ARG A 420 16.61 -18.58 20.33
N SER A 421 16.12 -19.81 20.21
CA SER A 421 16.48 -20.90 21.11
C SER A 421 16.50 -22.26 20.39
N ALA A 422 17.45 -23.10 20.76
CA ALA A 422 17.50 -24.48 20.27
C ALA A 422 16.36 -25.31 20.87
N ILE A 423 15.92 -26.36 20.16
CA ILE A 423 14.88 -27.27 20.66
C ILE A 423 15.42 -28.13 21.80
N ASP A 424 14.98 -27.82 23.03
CA ASP A 424 15.56 -28.38 24.24
C ASP A 424 15.28 -29.89 24.44
N GLY A 425 16.33 -30.64 24.79
CA GLY A 425 16.23 -31.98 25.38
C GLY A 425 15.89 -33.14 24.44
N ARG A 426 15.84 -32.92 23.11
CA ARG A 426 15.59 -33.96 22.11
C ARG A 426 16.74 -34.04 21.10
N ARG A 427 16.88 -35.19 20.45
CA ARG A 427 17.85 -35.42 19.35
C ARG A 427 17.16 -35.59 18.00
N SER A 428 15.86 -35.83 18.03
CA SER A 428 15.04 -35.98 16.84
C SER A 428 13.57 -35.78 17.20
N LEU A 429 12.75 -35.47 16.20
CA LEU A 429 11.31 -35.40 16.27
C LEU A 429 10.70 -36.51 15.41
N THR A 430 9.72 -37.21 15.99
CA THR A 430 8.92 -38.25 15.36
C THR A 430 7.44 -37.86 15.39
N THR A 431 6.64 -38.43 14.49
CA THR A 431 5.23 -38.06 14.31
C THR A 431 4.45 -38.03 15.63
N GLY A 432 3.77 -36.92 15.89
CA GLY A 432 2.97 -36.66 17.09
C GLY A 432 3.76 -36.12 18.28
N GLU A 433 5.06 -35.85 18.15
CA GLU A 433 5.83 -35.15 19.17
C GLU A 433 5.64 -33.63 19.06
N THR A 434 5.44 -32.99 20.20
CA THR A 434 5.10 -31.56 20.30
C THR A 434 6.22 -30.77 20.97
N ILE A 435 6.53 -29.60 20.42
CA ILE A 435 7.36 -28.56 21.01
C ILE A 435 6.40 -27.58 21.70
N THR A 436 6.67 -27.26 22.96
CA THR A 436 5.78 -26.44 23.78
C THR A 436 6.50 -25.15 24.14
N VAL A 437 5.86 -24.01 23.89
CA VAL A 437 6.37 -22.67 24.17
C VAL A 437 5.41 -22.01 25.16
N GLU A 438 5.86 -21.82 26.38
CA GLU A 438 5.08 -21.23 27.48
C GLU A 438 5.18 -19.69 27.47
N ASP A 439 4.32 -19.05 28.26
CA ASP A 439 4.29 -17.59 28.49
C ASP A 439 4.05 -16.76 27.22
N VAL A 440 3.30 -17.26 26.22
CA VAL A 440 3.03 -16.55 24.95
C VAL A 440 1.70 -15.81 25.05
N THR A 441 1.66 -14.51 24.73
CA THR A 441 0.45 -13.67 24.88
C THR A 441 -0.18 -13.29 23.54
N LEU A 442 -1.36 -12.63 23.56
CA LEU A 442 -1.98 -12.07 22.35
C LEU A 442 -1.00 -11.12 21.64
N GLY A 443 -0.93 -11.21 20.31
CA GLY A 443 -0.02 -10.41 19.47
C GLY A 443 1.31 -11.10 19.17
N ASP A 444 1.81 -11.91 20.12
CA ASP A 444 3.08 -12.63 19.99
C ASP A 444 3.13 -13.53 18.76
N ARG A 445 4.32 -13.66 18.20
CA ARG A 445 4.62 -14.57 17.09
C ARG A 445 5.66 -15.59 17.53
N VAL A 446 5.33 -16.85 17.32
CA VAL A 446 6.22 -18.00 17.50
C VAL A 446 6.44 -18.64 16.13
N SER A 447 7.69 -18.81 15.71
CA SER A 447 8.04 -19.55 14.50
C SER A 447 9.07 -20.63 14.78
N LEU A 448 9.00 -21.68 13.98
CA LEU A 448 10.00 -22.73 13.91
C LEU A 448 10.74 -22.56 12.60
N ASP A 449 12.02 -22.23 12.69
CA ASP A 449 12.89 -21.94 11.56
C ASP A 449 13.93 -23.06 11.40
N LEU A 450 14.58 -23.13 10.24
CA LEU A 450 15.66 -24.06 9.99
C LEU A 450 16.96 -23.55 10.64
N ALA A 451 17.66 -24.36 11.43
CA ALA A 451 18.96 -24.01 12.00
C ALA A 451 20.13 -24.28 11.03
N VAL A 452 20.00 -23.83 9.78
CA VAL A 452 21.00 -24.03 8.70
C VAL A 452 21.26 -22.73 7.95
N PRO A 453 22.44 -22.53 7.34
CA PRO A 453 22.69 -21.33 6.54
C PRO A 453 21.62 -21.13 5.45
N ALA A 454 21.24 -19.89 5.19
CA ALA A 454 20.30 -19.59 4.12
C ALA A 454 20.95 -19.81 2.75
N ASN A 455 20.15 -20.18 1.74
CA ASN A 455 20.62 -20.18 0.36
C ASN A 455 21.10 -18.78 -0.05
N PRO A 456 22.15 -18.66 -0.88
CA PRO A 456 22.80 -17.39 -1.17
C PRO A 456 21.82 -16.38 -1.76
N ASN A 457 21.99 -15.12 -1.36
CA ASN A 457 21.13 -14.00 -1.75
C ASN A 457 19.64 -14.21 -1.39
N ARG A 458 19.38 -14.93 -0.28
CA ARG A 458 18.03 -15.15 0.27
C ARG A 458 18.01 -15.12 1.80
N ALA A 459 16.90 -14.66 2.34
CA ALA A 459 16.58 -14.82 3.76
C ALA A 459 16.10 -16.24 4.06
N GLN A 460 16.37 -16.69 5.29
CA GLN A 460 15.87 -17.96 5.82
C GLN A 460 14.35 -17.96 5.90
N ARG A 461 13.73 -19.11 5.63
CA ARG A 461 12.27 -19.28 5.66
C ARG A 461 11.86 -20.13 6.86
N SER A 462 10.79 -19.71 7.53
CA SER A 462 10.14 -20.48 8.59
C SER A 462 9.45 -21.73 8.05
N LEU A 463 9.55 -22.83 8.79
CA LEU A 463 8.80 -24.07 8.53
C LEU A 463 7.33 -23.88 8.90
N VAL A 464 7.09 -23.35 10.10
CA VAL A 464 5.76 -22.97 10.58
C VAL A 464 5.88 -21.68 11.38
N SER A 465 4.86 -20.82 11.28
CA SER A 465 4.75 -19.65 12.15
C SER A 465 3.33 -19.52 12.66
N TYR A 466 3.19 -19.29 13.95
CA TYR A 466 1.93 -19.06 14.63
C TYR A 466 1.95 -17.66 15.25
N ARG A 467 0.99 -16.82 14.87
CA ARG A 467 0.76 -15.54 15.54
C ARG A 467 -0.48 -15.67 16.39
N VAL A 468 -0.34 -15.44 17.69
CA VAL A 468 -1.48 -15.49 18.62
C VAL A 468 -2.36 -14.28 18.33
N ARG A 469 -3.58 -14.55 17.87
CA ARG A 469 -4.55 -13.53 17.48
C ARG A 469 -5.88 -13.80 18.18
N PRO A 470 -6.61 -12.75 18.59
CA PRO A 470 -7.96 -12.95 19.07
C PRO A 470 -8.85 -13.52 17.94
N PRO A 471 -9.90 -14.29 18.28
CA PRO A 471 -10.88 -14.77 17.32
C PRO A 471 -11.55 -13.62 16.56
N ARG A 472 -11.95 -13.88 15.32
CA ARG A 472 -12.60 -12.87 14.48
C ARG A 472 -14.11 -12.89 14.67
N MET A 473 -14.62 -11.76 15.11
CA MET A 473 -16.05 -11.47 15.22
C MET A 473 -16.38 -10.21 14.44
N PHE A 474 -17.56 -10.16 13.86
CA PHE A 474 -18.08 -8.97 13.21
C PHE A 474 -19.42 -8.57 13.82
N LEU A 475 -19.57 -7.26 14.03
CA LEU A 475 -20.84 -6.61 14.22
C LEU A 475 -21.24 -5.96 12.90
N SER A 476 -22.50 -6.12 12.54
CA SER A 476 -23.08 -5.43 11.40
C SER A 476 -24.47 -4.94 11.75
N SER A 477 -24.72 -3.66 11.54
CA SER A 477 -26.05 -3.05 11.64
C SER A 477 -26.75 -3.07 10.28
N HIS A 478 -27.99 -3.55 10.24
CA HIS A 478 -28.88 -3.44 9.09
C HIS A 478 -30.28 -3.05 9.54
N GLU A 479 -30.80 -1.94 9.02
CA GLU A 479 -32.05 -1.33 9.50
C GLU A 479 -32.00 -1.05 11.01
N GLU A 480 -32.81 -1.74 11.80
CA GLU A 480 -32.92 -1.63 13.26
C GLU A 480 -32.33 -2.85 13.98
N THR A 481 -31.70 -3.80 13.27
CA THR A 481 -31.12 -5.01 13.86
C THR A 481 -29.60 -5.05 13.77
N ILE A 482 -28.98 -5.55 14.82
CA ILE A 482 -27.55 -5.84 14.85
C ILE A 482 -27.35 -7.35 14.78
N THR A 483 -26.49 -7.75 13.86
CA THR A 483 -26.05 -9.13 13.73
C THR A 483 -24.62 -9.25 14.24
N ALA A 484 -24.41 -10.15 15.20
CA ALA A 484 -23.09 -10.58 15.64
C ALA A 484 -22.76 -11.90 14.94
N ARG A 485 -21.66 -11.96 14.18
CA ARG A 485 -21.25 -13.14 13.39
C ARG A 485 -19.82 -13.58 13.74
N TYR A 486 -19.65 -14.88 13.91
CA TYR A 486 -18.37 -15.55 14.05
C TYR A 486 -17.72 -15.83 12.69
N HIS A 487 -16.45 -15.50 12.52
CA HIS A 487 -15.74 -15.60 11.24
C HIS A 487 -14.33 -16.17 11.38
N ASP A 488 -14.14 -17.06 12.33
CA ASP A 488 -12.88 -17.77 12.52
C ASP A 488 -13.06 -19.25 12.14
N GLU A 489 -12.00 -19.85 11.59
CA GLU A 489 -12.01 -21.23 11.09
C GLU A 489 -12.08 -22.25 12.23
N GLN A 490 -11.59 -21.88 13.41
CA GLN A 490 -11.58 -22.75 14.58
C GLN A 490 -12.96 -22.77 15.26
N THR A 491 -13.49 -23.95 15.58
CA THR A 491 -14.73 -24.05 16.35
C THR A 491 -14.49 -23.76 17.83
N ARG A 492 -15.36 -23.00 18.49
CA ARG A 492 -15.21 -22.58 19.90
C ARG A 492 -16.49 -22.75 20.70
N ASP A 493 -16.37 -22.86 22.02
CA ASP A 493 -17.55 -22.91 22.89
C ASP A 493 -18.26 -21.55 22.90
N ALA A 494 -19.58 -21.55 22.68
CA ALA A 494 -20.36 -20.31 22.63
C ALA A 494 -20.36 -19.55 23.96
N ASP A 495 -20.19 -20.26 25.09
CA ASP A 495 -20.10 -19.68 26.44
C ASP A 495 -18.81 -18.86 26.66
N ALA A 496 -17.81 -18.97 25.77
CA ALA A 496 -16.59 -18.16 25.82
C ALA A 496 -16.82 -16.72 25.33
N PHE A 497 -17.95 -16.44 24.68
CA PHE A 497 -18.25 -15.13 24.10
C PHE A 497 -19.48 -14.53 24.78
N ARG A 498 -19.42 -13.21 25.00
CA ARG A 498 -20.52 -12.47 25.59
C ARG A 498 -20.80 -11.23 24.78
N VAL A 499 -22.05 -11.10 24.37
CA VAL A 499 -22.51 -9.87 23.71
C VAL A 499 -23.04 -8.91 24.76
N LEU A 500 -22.54 -7.69 24.75
CA LEU A 500 -22.92 -6.60 25.64
C LEU A 500 -23.66 -5.51 24.85
N THR A 501 -24.63 -4.89 25.51
CA THR A 501 -25.35 -3.68 25.11
C THR A 501 -25.24 -2.69 26.27
N ASP A 502 -24.57 -1.57 26.09
CA ASP A 502 -24.21 -0.59 27.13
C ASP A 502 -23.58 -1.23 28.37
N ASP A 503 -22.53 -2.06 28.16
CA ASP A 503 -21.83 -2.85 29.17
C ASP A 503 -22.69 -3.89 29.93
N GLU A 504 -23.97 -4.02 29.59
CA GLU A 504 -24.87 -5.01 30.17
C GLU A 504 -25.07 -6.20 29.20
N PRO A 505 -25.26 -7.43 29.69
CA PRO A 505 -25.43 -8.59 28.81
C PRO A 505 -26.67 -8.44 27.94
N ALA A 506 -26.50 -8.54 26.62
CA ALA A 506 -27.58 -8.47 25.66
C ALA A 506 -28.63 -9.57 25.91
N ALA A 507 -29.88 -9.31 25.51
CA ALA A 507 -31.00 -10.23 25.71
C ALA A 507 -30.84 -11.58 24.97
N THR A 508 -30.12 -11.57 23.83
CA THR A 508 -29.76 -12.74 23.04
C THR A 508 -28.26 -12.95 23.13
N GLN A 509 -27.83 -14.17 23.48
CA GLN A 509 -26.43 -14.58 23.48
C GLN A 509 -26.21 -15.73 22.49
N PHE A 510 -24.96 -15.97 22.09
CA PHE A 510 -24.61 -17.11 21.22
C PHE A 510 -25.05 -18.45 21.84
N THR A 511 -24.99 -18.57 23.16
CA THR A 511 -25.37 -19.74 23.96
C THR A 511 -26.86 -20.07 23.92
N ASP A 512 -27.70 -19.11 23.52
CA ASP A 512 -29.14 -19.34 23.30
C ASP A 512 -29.43 -20.09 21.99
N VAL A 513 -28.52 -19.99 21.01
CA VAL A 513 -28.67 -20.57 19.65
C VAL A 513 -27.87 -21.86 19.51
N THR A 514 -26.59 -21.83 19.87
CA THR A 514 -25.67 -22.97 19.75
C THR A 514 -24.79 -23.11 21.00
N ALA A 515 -24.34 -24.32 21.28
CA ALA A 515 -23.32 -24.55 22.32
C ALA A 515 -21.89 -24.36 21.78
N THR A 516 -21.71 -24.46 20.46
CA THR A 516 -20.41 -24.39 19.79
C THR A 516 -20.54 -23.51 18.55
N LEU A 517 -19.69 -22.51 18.42
CA LEU A 517 -19.60 -21.63 17.27
C LEU A 517 -18.68 -22.23 16.20
N SER A 518 -19.16 -22.21 14.97
CA SER A 518 -18.43 -22.52 13.74
C SER A 518 -18.49 -21.31 12.82
N GLU A 519 -17.59 -21.24 11.85
CA GLU A 519 -17.54 -20.14 10.88
C GLU A 519 -18.92 -19.85 10.28
N GLY A 520 -19.32 -18.57 10.31
CA GLY A 520 -20.60 -18.10 9.79
C GLY A 520 -21.77 -18.13 10.79
N ASP A 521 -21.62 -18.77 11.95
CA ASP A 521 -22.65 -18.75 13.00
C ASP A 521 -22.91 -17.30 13.46
N SER A 522 -24.19 -16.93 13.56
CA SER A 522 -24.59 -15.57 13.92
C SER A 522 -25.80 -15.53 14.83
N ILE A 523 -25.91 -14.45 15.60
CA ILE A 523 -27.11 -14.09 16.36
C ILE A 523 -27.59 -12.70 15.97
N GLU A 524 -28.90 -12.50 16.01
CA GLU A 524 -29.53 -11.19 15.84
C GLU A 524 -29.94 -10.67 17.22
N LEU A 525 -29.54 -9.44 17.53
CA LEU A 525 -29.82 -8.81 18.83
C LEU A 525 -31.22 -8.18 18.88
N GLY A 526 -31.90 -8.08 17.74
CA GLY A 526 -33.22 -7.47 17.60
C GLY A 526 -33.14 -5.95 17.49
N GLU A 527 -34.27 -5.27 17.75
CA GLU A 527 -34.36 -3.81 17.77
C GLU A 527 -33.51 -3.25 18.92
N VAL A 528 -32.43 -2.54 18.57
CA VAL A 528 -31.55 -1.84 19.52
C VAL A 528 -31.67 -0.34 19.28
N ASP A 529 -31.79 0.43 20.37
CA ASP A 529 -31.94 1.89 20.29
C ASP A 529 -30.67 2.53 19.69
N HIS A 530 -30.84 3.64 18.96
CA HIS A 530 -29.71 4.43 18.46
C HIS A 530 -28.87 4.95 19.63
N GLY A 531 -27.55 4.97 19.47
CA GLY A 531 -26.61 5.38 20.51
C GLY A 531 -26.28 4.31 21.55
N THR A 532 -26.88 3.12 21.51
CA THR A 532 -26.42 2.00 22.34
C THR A 532 -25.05 1.52 21.86
N HIS A 533 -24.13 1.31 22.80
CA HIS A 533 -22.83 0.68 22.52
C HIS A 533 -23.00 -0.83 22.57
N VAL A 534 -22.61 -1.52 21.49
CA VAL A 534 -22.66 -2.98 21.41
C VAL A 534 -21.25 -3.51 21.28
N ALA A 535 -20.90 -4.46 22.15
CA ALA A 535 -19.58 -5.07 22.16
C ALA A 535 -19.69 -6.59 22.25
N ILE A 536 -18.68 -7.28 21.72
CA ILE A 536 -18.50 -8.72 21.89
C ILE A 536 -17.23 -8.93 22.67
N GLU A 537 -17.37 -9.39 23.92
CA GLU A 537 -16.25 -9.79 24.76
C GLU A 537 -15.95 -11.28 24.59
N TRP A 538 -14.67 -11.61 24.67
CA TRP A 538 -14.19 -12.97 24.71
C TRP A 538 -13.50 -13.25 26.05
N HIS A 539 -13.98 -14.29 26.74
CA HIS A 539 -13.70 -14.61 28.13
C HIS A 539 -12.84 -15.87 28.32
N GLU A 540 -12.29 -16.43 27.25
CA GLU A 540 -11.29 -17.49 27.35
C GLU A 540 -9.95 -17.00 27.94
N PRO A 541 -9.40 -15.82 27.55
CA PRO A 541 -8.26 -15.25 28.27
C PRO A 541 -8.62 -14.83 29.70
N ASP A 542 -7.61 -14.79 30.59
CA ASP A 542 -7.75 -14.37 32.00
C ASP A 542 -8.29 -12.92 32.12
N GLU A 543 -7.91 -12.06 31.19
CA GLU A 543 -8.48 -10.72 31.00
C GLU A 543 -9.36 -10.72 29.75
N PRO A 544 -10.67 -10.43 29.86
CA PRO A 544 -11.56 -10.45 28.70
C PRO A 544 -11.12 -9.47 27.62
N ALA A 545 -11.09 -9.92 26.37
CA ALA A 545 -10.73 -9.10 25.23
C ALA A 545 -11.99 -8.67 24.46
N VAL A 546 -12.10 -7.39 24.10
CA VAL A 546 -13.14 -6.90 23.19
C VAL A 546 -12.75 -7.28 21.77
N LEU A 547 -13.59 -8.05 21.09
CA LEU A 547 -13.34 -8.55 19.74
C LEU A 547 -13.94 -7.66 18.64
N ALA A 548 -15.07 -7.04 18.96
CA ALA A 548 -15.78 -6.13 18.08
C ALA A 548 -16.61 -5.20 18.95
N GLU A 549 -16.66 -3.92 18.58
CA GLU A 549 -17.54 -2.93 19.19
C GLU A 549 -18.11 -1.99 18.13
N GLU A 550 -19.34 -1.56 18.32
CA GLU A 550 -20.05 -0.65 17.42
C GLU A 550 -21.09 0.14 18.22
N VAL A 551 -21.17 1.45 17.99
CA VAL A 551 -22.30 2.27 18.44
C VAL A 551 -23.40 2.18 17.40
N VAL A 552 -24.63 1.88 17.81
CA VAL A 552 -25.78 1.77 16.90
C VAL A 552 -26.12 3.12 16.30
N ARG A 553 -25.89 3.27 15.00
CA ARG A 553 -26.16 4.53 14.27
C ARG A 553 -27.54 4.50 13.63
N PRO A 554 -28.19 5.67 13.45
CA PRO A 554 -29.38 5.73 12.62
C PRO A 554 -29.04 5.47 11.16
N HIS A 555 -29.75 4.51 10.55
CA HIS A 555 -29.70 4.30 9.10
C HIS A 555 -30.80 5.14 8.44
N ALA A 556 -30.51 6.41 8.16
CA ALA A 556 -31.41 7.33 7.49
C ALA A 556 -30.81 7.87 6.19
N ARG A 557 -31.61 7.86 5.12
CA ARG A 557 -31.28 8.47 3.85
C ARG A 557 -31.93 9.84 3.78
N VAL A 558 -31.09 10.87 3.82
CA VAL A 558 -31.52 12.27 3.79
C VAL A 558 -31.00 12.94 2.52
N ASP A 559 -31.91 13.50 1.73
CA ASP A 559 -31.57 14.28 0.55
C ASP A 559 -31.61 15.78 0.92
N ILE A 560 -30.55 16.52 0.62
CA ILE A 560 -30.47 17.97 0.88
C ILE A 560 -30.33 18.71 -0.45
N THR A 561 -31.33 19.53 -0.78
CA THR A 561 -31.42 20.27 -2.05
C THR A 561 -31.42 21.78 -1.80
N TYR A 562 -30.67 22.54 -2.61
CA TYR A 562 -30.63 24.01 -2.53
C TYR A 562 -31.49 24.67 -3.61
N ASP A 563 -32.36 25.61 -3.22
CA ASP A 563 -33.11 26.50 -4.10
C ASP A 563 -32.45 27.89 -4.13
N ASP A 564 -31.78 28.20 -5.25
CA ASP A 564 -31.11 29.48 -5.47
C ASP A 564 -32.07 30.67 -5.58
N SER A 565 -33.31 30.46 -6.03
CA SER A 565 -34.27 31.56 -6.19
C SER A 565 -34.77 32.08 -4.84
N GLU A 566 -34.85 31.19 -3.85
CA GLU A 566 -35.25 31.50 -2.47
C GLU A 566 -34.07 31.67 -1.51
N GLY A 567 -32.89 31.11 -1.83
CA GLY A 567 -31.72 31.12 -0.94
C GLY A 567 -31.87 30.15 0.23
N THR A 568 -32.49 28.99 -0.01
CA THR A 568 -32.86 28.04 1.04
C THR A 568 -32.46 26.63 0.67
N VAL A 569 -32.07 25.84 1.67
CA VAL A 569 -31.94 24.38 1.58
C VAL A 569 -33.20 23.71 2.10
N THR A 570 -33.60 22.64 1.44
CA THR A 570 -34.63 21.71 1.91
C THR A 570 -33.95 20.38 2.23
N VAL A 571 -34.17 19.90 3.45
CA VAL A 571 -33.67 18.63 3.99
C VAL A 571 -34.85 17.68 4.05
N ASP A 572 -34.85 16.65 3.20
CA ASP A 572 -35.92 15.66 3.10
C ASP A 572 -35.45 14.31 3.66
N HIS A 573 -36.19 13.74 4.61
CA HIS A 573 -36.00 12.35 5.03
C HIS A 573 -36.68 11.44 4.01
N VAL A 574 -35.89 10.68 3.24
CA VAL A 574 -36.39 9.91 2.10
C VAL A 574 -36.72 8.48 2.50
N GLU A 575 -35.80 7.82 3.20
CA GLU A 575 -35.88 6.40 3.56
C GLU A 575 -35.12 6.12 4.88
N GLY A 576 -35.46 5.04 5.59
CA GLY A 576 -34.73 4.58 6.77
C GLY A 576 -35.44 4.79 8.10
N SER A 577 -34.69 4.67 9.20
CA SER A 577 -35.23 4.73 10.57
C SER A 577 -35.62 6.16 10.97
N ALA A 578 -36.61 6.27 11.85
CA ALA A 578 -37.01 7.53 12.46
C ALA A 578 -36.00 7.90 13.56
N VAL A 579 -35.51 9.14 13.56
CA VAL A 579 -34.45 9.59 14.49
C VAL A 579 -35.00 10.65 15.43
N ASP A 580 -34.68 10.58 16.72
CA ASP A 580 -35.09 11.63 17.67
C ASP A 580 -34.43 12.96 17.25
N THR A 581 -35.24 14.01 17.16
CA THR A 581 -34.74 15.31 16.74
C THR A 581 -33.89 16.00 17.80
N ASP A 582 -34.00 15.60 19.07
CA ASP A 582 -33.11 16.09 20.13
C ASP A 582 -31.66 15.62 19.93
N ASP A 583 -31.43 14.56 19.14
CA ASP A 583 -30.11 14.03 18.77
C ASP A 583 -29.68 14.49 17.35
N LEU A 584 -30.41 15.41 16.73
CA LEU A 584 -30.12 15.90 15.38
C LEU A 584 -29.80 17.39 15.36
N GLU A 585 -28.72 17.74 14.68
CA GLU A 585 -28.34 19.12 14.42
C GLU A 585 -28.16 19.39 12.93
N LEU A 586 -28.86 20.41 12.44
CA LEU A 586 -28.65 20.96 11.10
C LEU A 586 -27.63 22.10 11.17
N ARG A 587 -26.50 21.92 10.49
CA ARG A 587 -25.35 22.83 10.52
C ARG A 587 -25.06 23.41 9.14
N ALA A 588 -24.50 24.62 9.11
CA ALA A 588 -23.89 25.26 7.95
C ALA A 588 -22.41 25.57 8.28
N GLY A 589 -21.49 24.75 7.78
CA GLY A 589 -20.12 24.70 8.32
C GLY A 589 -20.14 24.15 9.76
N ASP A 590 -19.47 24.84 10.69
CA ASP A 590 -19.49 24.51 12.12
C ASP A 590 -20.66 25.17 12.88
N ASP A 591 -21.41 26.08 12.23
CA ASP A 591 -22.47 26.85 12.88
C ASP A 591 -23.84 26.16 12.79
N LEU A 592 -24.59 26.18 13.90
CA LEU A 592 -25.99 25.76 13.92
C LEU A 592 -26.85 26.66 13.04
N MET A 593 -27.66 26.04 12.17
CA MET A 593 -28.65 26.77 11.40
C MET A 593 -29.78 27.32 12.28
N ALA A 594 -30.41 28.40 11.83
CA ALA A 594 -31.48 29.06 12.60
C ALA A 594 -32.76 28.22 12.75
N VAL A 595 -32.93 27.21 11.91
CA VAL A 595 -34.04 26.26 11.94
C VAL A 595 -33.44 24.89 12.18
N GLN A 596 -33.88 24.21 13.23
CA GLN A 596 -33.45 22.86 13.60
C GLN A 596 -34.59 21.86 13.41
N PRO A 597 -34.30 20.56 13.20
CA PRO A 597 -35.34 19.52 13.14
C PRO A 597 -36.27 19.54 14.36
N ALA A 598 -35.72 19.76 15.56
CA ALA A 598 -36.45 19.85 16.82
C ALA A 598 -37.42 21.04 16.93
N ASP A 599 -37.32 22.04 16.05
CA ASP A 599 -38.26 23.17 16.02
C ASP A 599 -39.63 22.76 15.42
N GLU A 600 -39.64 21.76 14.53
CA GLU A 600 -40.83 21.34 13.79
C GLU A 600 -41.35 19.96 14.18
N TYR A 601 -40.44 19.04 14.54
CA TYR A 601 -40.72 17.64 14.78
C TYR A 601 -40.20 17.20 16.15
N ASP A 602 -40.82 16.16 16.73
CA ASP A 602 -40.28 15.45 17.90
C ASP A 602 -39.40 14.25 17.46
N THR A 603 -39.56 13.79 16.21
CA THR A 603 -38.82 12.68 15.58
C THR A 603 -38.82 12.96 14.09
N PHE A 604 -37.67 12.80 13.42
CA PHE A 604 -37.51 13.00 11.99
C PHE A 604 -37.69 11.66 11.27
N GLU A 605 -38.82 11.47 10.57
CA GLU A 605 -39.23 10.21 9.94
C GLU A 605 -39.37 10.32 8.41
N PRO A 606 -39.35 9.20 7.65
CA PRO A 606 -39.48 9.24 6.19
C PRO A 606 -40.72 10.01 5.71
N GLY A 607 -40.49 11.02 4.89
CA GLY A 607 -41.49 11.96 4.37
C GLY A 607 -41.54 13.30 5.11
N ASP A 608 -40.79 13.49 6.19
CA ASP A 608 -40.58 14.79 6.81
C ASP A 608 -39.59 15.64 6.00
N SER A 609 -39.81 16.95 6.04
CA SER A 609 -39.05 17.92 5.27
C SER A 609 -38.87 19.20 6.07
N LEU A 610 -37.66 19.74 6.13
CA LEU A 610 -37.35 21.00 6.78
C LEU A 610 -36.73 21.96 5.77
N THR A 611 -37.07 23.26 5.83
CA THR A 611 -36.44 24.28 4.98
C THR A 611 -35.74 25.33 5.83
N ALA A 612 -34.47 25.62 5.52
CA ALA A 612 -33.65 26.61 6.21
C ALA A 612 -32.97 27.57 5.22
N GLU A 613 -32.73 28.82 5.63
CA GLU A 613 -31.95 29.78 4.83
C GLU A 613 -30.48 29.37 4.82
N ALA A 614 -29.86 29.32 3.64
CA ALA A 614 -28.45 28.97 3.48
C ALA A 614 -27.78 29.89 2.46
N GLU A 615 -26.56 30.31 2.75
CA GLU A 615 -25.74 31.07 1.80
C GLU A 615 -25.16 30.15 0.73
N PRO A 616 -24.98 30.63 -0.52
CA PRO A 616 -24.25 29.87 -1.53
C PRO A 616 -22.88 29.44 -1.03
N PHE A 617 -22.48 28.22 -1.41
CA PHE A 617 -21.21 27.56 -1.06
C PHE A 617 -21.05 27.16 0.42
N ALA A 618 -22.02 27.47 1.29
CA ALA A 618 -22.07 26.91 2.63
C ALA A 618 -22.26 25.38 2.57
N ARG A 619 -21.52 24.64 3.41
CA ARG A 619 -21.72 23.20 3.55
C ARG A 619 -22.84 22.97 4.53
N VAL A 620 -23.97 22.47 4.06
CA VAL A 620 -25.11 22.13 4.91
C VAL A 620 -25.05 20.65 5.22
N GLU A 621 -25.11 20.31 6.50
CA GLU A 621 -25.05 18.93 6.97
C GLU A 621 -26.07 18.70 8.09
N LEU A 622 -26.76 17.56 8.01
CA LEU A 622 -27.54 17.03 9.12
C LEU A 622 -26.68 16.01 9.87
N VAL A 623 -26.35 16.36 11.11
CA VAL A 623 -25.50 15.58 12.01
C VAL A 623 -26.38 14.90 13.05
N TRP A 624 -26.06 13.64 13.34
CA TRP A 624 -26.54 12.92 14.51
C TRP A 624 -25.50 12.98 15.62
N GLU A 625 -25.91 13.44 16.79
CA GLU A 625 -25.11 13.46 18.01
C GLU A 625 -25.31 12.13 18.75
N GLY A 626 -24.28 11.29 18.71
CA GLY A 626 -24.21 10.02 19.41
C GLY A 626 -23.74 10.16 20.87
N PRO A 627 -23.60 9.03 21.57
CA PRO A 627 -23.03 9.00 22.91
C PRO A 627 -21.57 9.52 22.93
N GLU A 628 -21.12 9.95 24.11
CA GLU A 628 -19.74 10.39 24.38
C GLU A 628 -19.23 11.50 23.44
N ASP A 629 -20.12 12.43 23.07
CA ASP A 629 -19.82 13.56 22.17
C ASP A 629 -19.34 13.10 20.77
N THR A 630 -19.77 11.92 20.31
CA THR A 630 -19.46 11.42 18.97
C THR A 630 -20.46 11.97 17.95
N GLU A 631 -19.99 12.46 16.81
CA GLU A 631 -20.85 13.07 15.78
C GLU A 631 -20.80 12.29 14.47
N TYR A 632 -21.95 12.09 13.82
CA TYR A 632 -22.05 11.41 12.52
C TYR A 632 -22.94 12.16 11.54
N SER A 633 -22.41 12.45 10.36
CA SER A 633 -23.20 12.98 9.24
C SER A 633 -24.21 11.95 8.74
N ILE A 634 -25.51 12.27 8.81
CA ILE A 634 -26.57 11.51 8.13
C ILE A 634 -26.69 11.93 6.66
N GLY A 635 -26.50 13.22 6.36
CA GLY A 635 -26.59 13.73 5.01
C GLY A 635 -25.96 15.12 4.89
N HIS A 636 -25.32 15.40 3.76
CA HIS A 636 -24.70 16.69 3.53
C HIS A 636 -24.81 17.14 2.07
N THR A 637 -24.71 18.44 1.85
CA THR A 637 -24.58 19.05 0.54
C THR A 637 -23.78 20.35 0.64
N THR A 638 -23.30 20.84 -0.49
CA THR A 638 -22.80 22.21 -0.59
C THR A 638 -23.87 23.04 -1.31
N ALA A 639 -24.38 24.05 -0.61
CA ALA A 639 -25.37 24.96 -1.17
C ALA A 639 -24.84 25.59 -2.46
N GLY A 640 -25.65 25.62 -3.51
CA GLY A 640 -25.26 26.26 -4.76
C GLY A 640 -24.11 25.59 -5.52
N ARG A 641 -23.91 24.27 -5.39
CA ARG A 641 -22.90 23.52 -6.16
C ARG A 641 -22.98 23.73 -7.69
N ASP A 642 -24.15 24.07 -8.20
CA ASP A 642 -24.43 24.25 -9.63
C ASP A 642 -24.50 25.73 -10.05
N LEU A 643 -23.97 26.65 -9.23
CA LEU A 643 -24.00 28.10 -9.48
C LEU A 643 -22.75 28.63 -10.21
N LEU A 644 -21.89 27.75 -10.69
CA LEU A 644 -20.74 28.09 -11.50
C LEU A 644 -20.90 27.46 -12.89
N ASP A 645 -20.56 28.24 -13.90
CA ASP A 645 -20.42 27.76 -15.28
C ASP A 645 -19.03 28.17 -15.81
N ALA A 646 -18.58 27.52 -16.87
CA ALA A 646 -17.29 27.85 -17.48
C ALA A 646 -17.35 27.77 -19.01
N GLU A 647 -16.72 28.75 -19.66
CA GLU A 647 -16.60 28.85 -21.11
C GLU A 647 -15.12 28.85 -21.51
N TYR A 648 -14.77 28.14 -22.59
CA TYR A 648 -13.40 28.10 -23.12
C TYR A 648 -13.32 28.79 -24.48
N ASP A 649 -12.55 29.87 -24.56
CA ASP A 649 -12.15 30.51 -25.82
C ASP A 649 -10.85 29.87 -26.33
N HIS A 650 -10.97 29.02 -27.35
CA HIS A 650 -9.83 28.34 -27.95
C HIS A 650 -8.87 29.28 -28.71
N ASP A 651 -9.38 30.36 -29.31
CA ASP A 651 -8.54 31.31 -30.06
C ASP A 651 -7.66 32.14 -29.11
N ALA A 652 -8.19 32.48 -27.94
CA ALA A 652 -7.48 33.17 -26.87
C ALA A 652 -6.71 32.22 -25.93
N ARG A 653 -7.09 30.93 -25.87
CA ARG A 653 -6.68 29.97 -24.84
C ARG A 653 -7.03 30.47 -23.44
N GLU A 654 -8.25 30.96 -23.29
CA GLU A 654 -8.75 31.52 -22.05
C GLU A 654 -9.96 30.71 -21.56
N VAL A 655 -10.04 30.47 -20.25
CA VAL A 655 -11.25 29.95 -19.61
C VAL A 655 -11.87 31.03 -18.74
N GLU A 656 -13.13 31.37 -19.01
CA GLU A 656 -13.92 32.26 -18.16
C GLU A 656 -14.82 31.41 -17.25
N ILE A 657 -14.67 31.56 -15.93
CA ILE A 657 -15.55 30.92 -14.93
C ILE A 657 -16.51 31.98 -14.40
N VAL A 658 -17.81 31.76 -14.56
CA VAL A 658 -18.87 32.73 -14.29
C VAL A 658 -19.77 32.24 -13.16
N TYR A 659 -20.07 33.12 -12.21
CA TYR A 659 -21.09 32.89 -11.20
C TYR A 659 -22.50 33.15 -11.77
N THR A 660 -23.34 32.12 -11.78
CA THR A 660 -24.68 32.12 -12.37
C THR A 660 -25.81 32.17 -11.34
N GLY A 661 -25.49 32.19 -10.04
CA GLY A 661 -26.48 32.25 -8.96
C GLY A 661 -27.26 33.56 -8.88
N SER A 662 -28.47 33.47 -8.34
CA SER A 662 -29.40 34.58 -8.10
C SER A 662 -29.16 35.23 -6.73
N GLN A 663 -28.66 34.47 -5.75
CA GLN A 663 -28.21 35.01 -4.46
C GLN A 663 -26.79 35.58 -4.54
N PRO A 664 -26.45 36.59 -3.74
CA PRO A 664 -25.05 36.98 -3.55
C PRO A 664 -24.28 35.86 -2.84
N ALA A 665 -23.01 35.66 -3.21
CA ALA A 665 -22.13 34.68 -2.57
C ALA A 665 -20.83 35.32 -2.08
N ASP A 666 -20.25 34.76 -1.02
CA ASP A 666 -18.94 35.16 -0.52
C ASP A 666 -17.83 34.43 -1.31
N PRO A 667 -16.96 35.15 -2.05
CA PRO A 667 -15.89 34.54 -2.83
C PRO A 667 -14.76 33.96 -1.97
N SER A 668 -14.64 34.33 -0.69
CA SER A 668 -13.58 33.81 0.20
C SER A 668 -13.70 32.29 0.43
N PHE A 669 -14.90 31.72 0.24
CA PHE A 669 -15.08 30.28 0.27
C PHE A 669 -14.54 29.57 -0.98
N LEU A 670 -14.14 30.28 -2.04
CA LEU A 670 -13.74 29.67 -3.31
C LEU A 670 -12.23 29.82 -3.56
N SER A 671 -11.56 28.69 -3.72
CA SER A 671 -10.19 28.61 -4.22
C SER A 671 -10.14 27.87 -5.55
N LEU A 672 -9.12 28.13 -6.36
CA LEU A 672 -8.96 27.50 -7.67
C LEU A 672 -7.68 26.66 -7.70
N ASN A 673 -7.79 25.41 -8.11
CA ASN A 673 -6.65 24.54 -8.44
C ASN A 673 -6.65 24.31 -9.96
N TYR A 674 -5.49 24.50 -10.58
CA TYR A 674 -5.29 24.38 -12.02
C TYR A 674 -4.10 23.47 -12.31
N ARG A 675 -4.37 22.32 -12.94
CA ARG A 675 -3.35 21.32 -13.27
C ARG A 675 -3.17 21.23 -14.78
N ARG A 676 -1.93 21.44 -15.25
CA ARG A 676 -1.53 21.25 -16.65
C ARG A 676 -1.07 19.82 -16.90
N ASP A 677 -1.37 19.28 -18.09
CA ASP A 677 -0.87 17.96 -18.51
C ASP A 677 0.57 18.08 -19.09
N GLY A 678 1.57 17.49 -18.40
CA GLY A 678 3.00 17.52 -18.76
C GLY A 678 3.90 16.95 -17.64
N PRO A 679 5.21 16.69 -17.90
CA PRO A 679 6.13 16.24 -16.84
C PRO A 679 6.16 17.30 -15.74
N ALA A 680 5.74 16.90 -14.53
CA ALA A 680 5.56 17.76 -13.38
C ALA A 680 6.85 18.54 -13.09
N GLY A 681 6.86 19.83 -13.41
CA GLY A 681 7.72 20.78 -12.72
C GLY A 681 7.02 21.18 -11.43
N ALA A 682 7.74 21.20 -10.31
CA ALA A 682 7.25 21.45 -8.96
C ALA A 682 6.76 22.90 -8.71
N ASP A 683 6.18 23.56 -9.71
CA ASP A 683 5.88 25.00 -9.69
C ASP A 683 4.50 25.34 -10.28
N ASP A 684 3.61 24.35 -10.47
CA ASP A 684 2.31 24.50 -11.16
C ASP A 684 1.08 24.40 -10.22
N ASP A 685 1.25 24.59 -8.90
CA ASP A 685 0.13 24.87 -7.99
C ASP A 685 -0.19 26.38 -8.00
N LEU A 686 -0.92 26.84 -9.02
CA LEU A 686 -1.63 28.13 -8.97
C LEU A 686 -2.87 28.02 -8.05
N GLY A 687 -2.66 27.64 -6.79
CA GLY A 687 -3.66 27.66 -5.73
C GLY A 687 -3.91 29.08 -5.25
N GLY A 688 -4.70 29.86 -6.00
CA GLY A 688 -4.92 31.29 -5.73
C GLY A 688 -6.38 31.64 -5.43
N ASP A 689 -6.60 32.59 -4.51
CA ASP A 689 -7.91 33.19 -4.17
C ASP A 689 -8.37 34.18 -5.26
N LEU A 690 -8.40 33.74 -6.52
CA LEU A 690 -8.69 34.59 -7.68
C LEU A 690 -10.07 35.23 -7.59
N PHE A 691 -11.05 34.52 -7.01
CA PHE A 691 -12.39 35.05 -6.79
C PHE A 691 -12.40 36.20 -5.78
N GLU A 692 -11.74 36.05 -4.63
CA GLU A 692 -11.66 37.10 -3.60
C GLU A 692 -10.85 38.31 -4.08
N GLN A 693 -9.78 38.08 -4.85
CA GLN A 693 -8.99 39.15 -5.45
C GLN A 693 -9.79 39.97 -6.48
N ALA A 694 -10.69 39.31 -7.22
CA ALA A 694 -11.48 39.96 -8.25
C ALA A 694 -12.72 40.66 -7.69
N HIS A 695 -13.39 40.07 -6.69
CA HIS A 695 -14.69 40.50 -6.20
C HIS A 695 -14.78 40.45 -4.67
N GLU A 696 -15.42 41.46 -4.06
CA GLU A 696 -15.75 41.43 -2.62
C GLU A 696 -17.03 40.61 -2.32
N THR A 697 -17.86 40.37 -3.34
CA THR A 697 -19.11 39.60 -3.29
C THR A 697 -19.43 39.17 -4.72
N LEU A 698 -19.76 37.90 -4.94
CA LEU A 698 -20.17 37.40 -6.24
C LEU A 698 -21.65 37.63 -6.47
N THR A 699 -21.98 38.19 -7.62
CA THR A 699 -23.34 38.41 -8.12
C THR A 699 -23.48 37.86 -9.53
N ASN A 700 -24.72 37.58 -9.96
CA ASN A 700 -24.99 36.97 -11.26
C ASN A 700 -24.21 37.64 -12.41
N GLY A 701 -23.38 36.86 -13.10
CA GLY A 701 -22.54 37.28 -14.21
C GLY A 701 -21.13 37.76 -13.83
N ASP A 702 -20.79 37.80 -12.54
CA ASP A 702 -19.40 38.03 -12.12
C ASP A 702 -18.53 36.84 -12.50
N SER A 703 -17.34 37.11 -13.03
CA SER A 703 -16.45 36.08 -13.57
C SER A 703 -14.99 36.33 -13.24
N ILE A 704 -14.20 35.27 -13.40
CA ILE A 704 -12.74 35.30 -13.44
C ILE A 704 -12.28 34.67 -14.76
N VAL A 705 -11.12 35.09 -15.26
CA VAL A 705 -10.54 34.59 -16.51
C VAL A 705 -9.16 34.00 -16.23
N LEU A 706 -8.95 32.78 -16.71
CA LEU A 706 -7.68 32.07 -16.69
C LEU A 706 -7.08 32.14 -18.11
N GLU A 707 -5.83 32.59 -18.22
CA GLU A 707 -5.09 32.67 -19.49
C GLU A 707 -4.21 31.43 -19.69
N ASP A 708 -3.81 31.18 -20.94
CA ASP A 708 -2.89 30.09 -21.34
C ASP A 708 -3.36 28.66 -21.00
N VAL A 709 -4.68 28.43 -21.06
CA VAL A 709 -5.28 27.12 -20.76
C VAL A 709 -5.23 26.18 -21.97
N GLY A 710 -4.63 25.01 -21.79
CA GLY A 710 -4.60 23.89 -22.74
C GLY A 710 -5.91 23.10 -22.77
N VAL A 711 -6.17 22.41 -23.87
CA VAL A 711 -7.45 21.68 -24.06
C VAL A 711 -7.64 20.51 -23.09
N GLU A 712 -6.55 19.93 -22.61
CA GLU A 712 -6.53 18.79 -21.69
C GLU A 712 -6.39 19.23 -20.22
N ASP A 713 -6.15 20.52 -19.96
CA ASP A 713 -5.92 21.01 -18.60
C ASP A 713 -7.17 20.86 -17.73
N ARG A 714 -6.94 20.58 -16.44
CA ARG A 714 -8.02 20.40 -15.48
C ARG A 714 -8.07 21.58 -14.52
N ILE A 715 -9.23 22.23 -14.49
CA ILE A 715 -9.56 23.31 -13.56
C ILE A 715 -10.53 22.78 -12.53
N THR A 716 -10.20 22.96 -11.26
CA THR A 716 -11.05 22.57 -10.13
C THR A 716 -11.26 23.75 -9.22
N VAL A 717 -12.51 24.19 -9.06
CA VAL A 717 -12.88 25.17 -8.03
C VAL A 717 -13.16 24.38 -6.76
N MET A 718 -12.48 24.75 -5.69
CA MET A 718 -12.57 24.16 -4.36
C MET A 718 -13.38 25.09 -3.44
N VAL A 719 -14.24 24.53 -2.60
CA VAL A 719 -14.72 25.23 -1.41
C VAL A 719 -13.68 25.07 -0.31
N VAL A 720 -13.22 26.19 0.25
CA VAL A 720 -12.35 26.26 1.42
C VAL A 720 -13.20 26.68 2.61
N GLN A 721 -13.19 25.87 3.67
CA GLN A 721 -13.82 26.19 4.94
C GLN A 721 -12.77 26.07 6.04
N GLU A 722 -12.58 27.16 6.78
CA GLU A 722 -11.70 27.22 7.94
C GLU A 722 -12.56 27.13 9.21
N GLY A 723 -12.38 26.04 9.96
CA GLY A 723 -12.93 25.87 11.30
C GLY A 723 -11.92 26.30 12.37
N GLU A 724 -12.30 26.21 13.65
CA GLU A 724 -11.43 26.65 14.76
C GLU A 724 -10.08 25.89 14.81
N ASN A 725 -10.02 24.65 14.28
CA ASN A 725 -8.83 23.80 14.30
C ASN A 725 -8.58 23.05 12.97
N TYR A 726 -9.23 23.41 11.86
CA TYR A 726 -9.04 22.70 10.59
C TYR A 726 -9.31 23.58 9.35
N VAL A 727 -8.72 23.24 8.22
CA VAL A 727 -9.06 23.80 6.90
C VAL A 727 -9.52 22.67 5.98
N SER A 728 -10.81 22.66 5.65
CA SER A 728 -11.42 21.72 4.73
C SER A 728 -11.41 22.30 3.31
N ARG A 729 -10.74 21.63 2.38
CA ARG A 729 -10.78 21.95 0.94
C ARG A 729 -11.53 20.85 0.21
N ARG A 730 -12.63 21.17 -0.47
CA ARG A 730 -13.43 20.18 -1.22
C ARG A 730 -13.75 20.66 -2.61
N SER A 731 -13.68 19.78 -3.60
CA SER A 731 -14.00 20.13 -4.98
C SER A 731 -15.48 20.48 -5.16
N LEU A 732 -15.77 21.69 -5.61
CA LEU A 732 -17.12 22.16 -5.92
C LEU A 732 -17.48 21.88 -7.38
N PHE A 733 -16.61 22.37 -8.27
CA PHE A 733 -16.83 22.47 -9.70
C PHE A 733 -15.57 22.05 -10.43
N HIS A 734 -15.75 21.28 -11.51
CA HIS A 734 -14.67 20.80 -12.34
C HIS A 734 -14.93 21.21 -13.78
N PHE A 735 -13.90 21.69 -14.43
CA PHE A 735 -13.94 22.00 -15.84
C PHE A 735 -12.66 21.55 -16.53
N THR A 736 -12.86 20.87 -17.66
CA THR A 736 -11.81 20.55 -18.61
C THR A 736 -12.29 21.08 -19.95
N PRO A 737 -11.48 21.86 -20.68
CA PRO A 737 -11.90 22.39 -21.97
C PRO A 737 -12.27 21.29 -22.97
N GLU A 738 -11.57 20.14 -22.95
CA GLU A 738 -11.96 18.95 -23.70
C GLU A 738 -13.24 18.33 -23.12
N PRO A 739 -14.31 18.18 -23.92
CA PRO A 739 -15.55 17.57 -23.48
C PRO A 739 -15.36 16.07 -23.26
N ASN A 740 -15.75 15.55 -22.09
CA ASN A 740 -15.69 14.13 -21.78
C ASN A 740 -17.09 13.57 -21.52
N ARG A 741 -17.51 12.58 -22.33
CA ARG A 741 -18.84 11.93 -22.24
C ARG A 741 -20.02 12.92 -22.23
N SER A 742 -19.88 14.06 -22.91
CA SER A 742 -20.86 15.16 -22.88
C SER A 742 -22.22 14.80 -23.49
N PHE A 743 -22.30 13.74 -24.28
CA PHE A 743 -23.54 13.25 -24.87
C PHE A 743 -23.84 11.82 -24.43
N ARG A 744 -25.11 11.57 -24.14
CA ARG A 744 -25.68 10.22 -23.96
C ARG A 744 -26.68 9.97 -25.08
N PHE A 745 -26.62 8.78 -25.65
CA PHE A 745 -27.61 8.32 -26.61
C PHE A 745 -28.64 7.45 -25.88
N ASP A 746 -29.91 7.78 -26.02
CA ASP A 746 -31.02 7.06 -25.43
C ASP A 746 -31.95 6.58 -26.57
N GLU A 747 -32.15 5.26 -26.68
CA GLU A 747 -33.11 4.65 -27.61
C GLU A 747 -34.53 4.74 -27.03
N ARG A 748 -35.47 5.29 -27.80
CA ARG A 748 -36.90 5.42 -27.43
C ARG A 748 -37.79 4.78 -28.49
N GLU A 749 -39.04 4.49 -28.15
CA GLU A 749 -40.04 3.92 -29.07
C GLU A 749 -40.19 4.72 -30.39
N ASP A 750 -39.96 6.03 -30.35
CA ASP A 750 -40.07 6.95 -31.49
C ASP A 750 -38.73 7.26 -32.19
N GLY A 751 -37.62 6.63 -31.76
CA GLY A 751 -36.28 6.79 -32.35
C GLY A 751 -35.17 7.13 -31.33
N LEU A 752 -33.95 7.30 -31.83
CA LEU A 752 -32.76 7.63 -31.05
C LEU A 752 -32.70 9.13 -30.71
N VAL A 753 -32.34 9.44 -29.47
CA VAL A 753 -32.15 10.81 -28.97
C VAL A 753 -30.73 10.96 -28.42
N ALA A 754 -30.03 12.02 -28.82
CA ALA A 754 -28.80 12.43 -28.15
C ALA A 754 -29.12 13.51 -27.11
N ALA A 755 -28.85 13.24 -25.84
CA ALA A 755 -29.03 14.17 -24.74
C ALA A 755 -27.66 14.69 -24.26
N TYR A 756 -27.52 16.00 -24.14
CA TYR A 756 -26.35 16.62 -23.55
C TYR A 756 -26.36 16.44 -22.02
N ARG A 757 -25.25 16.00 -21.43
CA ARG A 757 -25.16 15.59 -20.01
C ARG A 757 -24.08 16.33 -19.22
N GLU A 758 -23.20 17.05 -19.89
CA GLU A 758 -22.18 17.85 -19.22
C GLU A 758 -22.86 19.02 -18.49
N ARG A 759 -22.31 19.39 -17.32
CA ARG A 759 -22.88 20.44 -16.47
C ARG A 759 -22.63 21.84 -17.01
N THR A 760 -21.52 22.03 -17.72
CA THR A 760 -21.15 23.30 -18.33
C THR A 760 -21.85 23.52 -19.65
N SER A 761 -22.24 24.77 -19.89
CA SER A 761 -22.83 25.13 -21.17
C SER A 761 -21.77 25.23 -22.27
N ARG A 762 -22.12 24.85 -23.49
CA ARG A 762 -21.20 24.89 -24.64
C ARG A 762 -21.92 25.31 -25.91
N ASP A 763 -21.22 26.02 -26.80
CA ASP A 763 -21.79 26.36 -28.10
C ASP A 763 -22.12 25.12 -28.92
N ALA A 764 -23.35 25.06 -29.44
CA ALA A 764 -23.79 23.92 -30.23
C ALA A 764 -23.01 23.77 -31.55
N GLU A 765 -22.42 24.87 -32.06
CA GLU A 765 -21.55 24.85 -33.23
C GLU A 765 -20.16 24.25 -32.97
N SER A 766 -19.79 24.03 -31.71
CA SER A 766 -18.56 23.34 -31.32
C SER A 766 -18.62 21.82 -31.58
N PHE A 767 -19.78 21.29 -31.96
CA PHE A 767 -20.01 19.87 -32.14
C PHE A 767 -20.55 19.52 -33.52
N ASN A 768 -20.04 18.43 -34.09
CA ASN A 768 -20.60 17.78 -35.26
C ASN A 768 -21.05 16.36 -34.93
N LEU A 769 -22.28 16.02 -35.28
CA LEU A 769 -22.78 14.65 -35.23
C LEU A 769 -22.55 13.97 -36.59
N LEU A 770 -21.87 12.84 -36.57
CA LEU A 770 -21.64 11.96 -37.70
C LEU A 770 -22.45 10.67 -37.55
N VAL A 771 -22.94 10.15 -38.67
CA VAL A 771 -23.59 8.84 -38.83
C VAL A 771 -22.77 8.08 -39.87
N ASP A 772 -22.15 6.97 -39.47
CA ASP A 772 -21.20 6.17 -40.26
C ASP A 772 -20.08 7.02 -40.89
N GLY A 773 -19.60 8.01 -40.14
CA GLY A 773 -18.56 8.95 -40.57
C GLY A 773 -19.03 10.06 -41.54
N GLU A 774 -20.30 10.10 -41.93
CA GLU A 774 -20.89 11.20 -42.71
C GLU A 774 -21.71 12.15 -41.82
N PRO A 775 -21.74 13.47 -42.09
CA PRO A 775 -22.53 14.40 -41.28
C PRO A 775 -24.01 14.02 -41.23
N ALA A 776 -24.55 13.94 -40.01
CA ALA A 776 -25.95 13.66 -39.76
C ALA A 776 -26.87 14.73 -40.38
N ALA A 777 -28.12 14.34 -40.68
CA ALA A 777 -29.12 15.24 -41.25
C ALA A 777 -29.60 16.35 -40.30
N VAL A 778 -29.38 16.16 -38.99
CA VAL A 778 -29.67 17.14 -37.94
C VAL A 778 -28.40 17.29 -37.11
N GLN A 779 -27.91 18.52 -37.00
CA GLN A 779 -26.76 18.89 -36.19
C GLN A 779 -27.22 19.56 -34.88
N PRO A 780 -26.41 19.55 -33.81
CA PRO A 780 -26.72 20.28 -32.58
C PRO A 780 -27.05 21.75 -32.84
N ALA A 781 -26.23 22.43 -33.67
CA ALA A 781 -26.40 23.82 -34.08
C ALA A 781 -27.67 24.13 -34.89
N ASP A 782 -28.37 23.11 -35.41
CA ASP A 782 -29.65 23.31 -36.11
C ASP A 782 -30.82 23.54 -35.13
N ARG A 783 -30.67 23.12 -33.86
CA ARG A 783 -31.72 23.16 -32.83
C ARG A 783 -31.39 24.13 -31.70
N HIS A 784 -30.15 24.15 -31.29
CA HIS A 784 -29.68 24.90 -30.13
C HIS A 784 -28.60 25.88 -30.57
N GLU A 785 -28.57 27.07 -29.96
CA GLU A 785 -27.43 27.99 -30.09
C GLU A 785 -26.35 27.58 -29.07
N THR A 786 -26.76 27.34 -27.83
CA THR A 786 -25.95 26.84 -26.71
C THR A 786 -26.58 25.55 -26.18
N LEU A 787 -25.76 24.54 -25.90
CA LEU A 787 -26.15 23.28 -25.28
C LEU A 787 -26.04 23.42 -23.76
N THR A 788 -27.11 23.05 -23.07
CA THR A 788 -27.23 22.99 -21.61
C THR A 788 -27.62 21.59 -21.17
N VAL A 789 -27.34 21.23 -19.92
CA VAL A 789 -27.64 19.89 -19.39
C VAL A 789 -29.10 19.50 -19.63
N GLY A 790 -29.31 18.33 -20.24
CA GLY A 790 -30.63 17.81 -20.60
C GLY A 790 -31.17 18.27 -21.96
N ASP A 791 -30.45 19.11 -22.71
CA ASP A 791 -30.86 19.43 -24.08
C ASP A 791 -30.82 18.19 -24.97
N GLU A 792 -31.94 17.97 -25.67
CA GLU A 792 -32.14 16.78 -26.49
C GLU A 792 -32.10 17.11 -27.99
N LEU A 793 -31.52 16.19 -28.76
CA LEU A 793 -31.47 16.18 -30.21
C LEU A 793 -32.13 14.89 -30.71
N GLU A 794 -33.33 15.00 -31.29
CA GLU A 794 -34.02 13.89 -31.93
C GLU A 794 -33.35 13.52 -33.26
N LEU A 795 -32.78 12.31 -33.34
CA LEU A 795 -32.01 11.84 -34.49
C LEU A 795 -32.82 10.96 -35.44
N GLY A 796 -33.87 10.33 -34.92
CA GLY A 796 -34.75 9.43 -35.66
C GLY A 796 -34.33 7.97 -35.53
N THR A 797 -34.83 7.12 -36.43
CA THR A 797 -34.55 5.67 -36.42
C THR A 797 -33.37 5.35 -37.32
N PHE A 798 -32.45 4.53 -36.83
CA PHE A 798 -31.29 4.02 -37.56
C PHE A 798 -31.37 2.50 -37.65
N ASP A 799 -30.72 1.93 -38.67
CA ASP A 799 -30.58 0.48 -38.78
C ASP A 799 -29.55 -0.02 -37.74
N ALA A 800 -29.71 -1.25 -37.25
CA ALA A 800 -28.76 -1.85 -36.31
C ALA A 800 -27.34 -1.87 -36.88
N GLY A 801 -26.36 -1.60 -36.04
CA GLY A 801 -24.95 -1.52 -36.41
C GLY A 801 -24.50 -0.16 -36.96
N THR A 802 -25.41 0.80 -37.16
CA THR A 802 -25.09 2.19 -37.51
C THR A 802 -24.26 2.84 -36.40
N GLU A 803 -23.14 3.45 -36.74
CA GLU A 803 -22.28 4.16 -35.79
C GLU A 803 -22.62 5.65 -35.77
N LEU A 804 -22.95 6.18 -34.60
CA LEU A 804 -23.12 7.61 -34.35
C LEU A 804 -21.93 8.12 -33.55
N THR A 805 -21.25 9.13 -34.09
CA THR A 805 -20.08 9.75 -33.45
C THR A 805 -20.30 11.25 -33.32
N VAL A 806 -20.21 11.76 -32.09
CA VAL A 806 -20.14 13.19 -31.83
C VAL A 806 -18.68 13.61 -31.80
N GLN A 807 -18.33 14.56 -32.67
CA GLN A 807 -17.01 15.19 -32.73
C GLN A 807 -17.05 16.58 -32.14
N TRP A 808 -16.06 16.90 -31.33
CA TRP A 808 -15.73 18.25 -30.91
C TRP A 808 -14.77 18.87 -31.93
N ILE A 809 -15.18 19.99 -32.52
CA ILE A 809 -14.52 20.60 -33.70
C ILE A 809 -13.83 21.94 -33.40
N VAL A 810 -13.75 22.30 -32.12
CA VAL A 810 -13.02 23.48 -31.67
C VAL A 810 -11.50 23.37 -31.90
N PRO A 811 -10.81 22.25 -31.54
CA PRO A 811 -9.40 22.09 -31.90
C PRO A 811 -9.20 21.98 -33.41
N ASP A 812 -8.00 22.35 -33.90
CA ASP A 812 -7.62 22.26 -35.32
C ASP A 812 -7.80 20.84 -35.90
N GLU A 813 -7.64 19.82 -35.05
CA GLU A 813 -7.94 18.42 -35.34
C GLU A 813 -9.17 17.98 -34.54
N PRO A 814 -10.32 17.71 -35.19
CA PRO A 814 -11.54 17.27 -34.52
C PRO A 814 -11.32 16.01 -33.68
N ARG A 815 -11.84 16.01 -32.45
CA ARG A 815 -11.74 14.88 -31.53
C ARG A 815 -13.10 14.20 -31.34
N SER A 816 -13.14 12.88 -31.35
CA SER A 816 -14.38 12.13 -31.06
C SER A 816 -14.62 12.13 -29.54
N VAL A 817 -15.72 12.73 -29.10
CA VAL A 817 -16.06 12.84 -27.66
C VAL A 817 -17.07 11.79 -27.21
N ARG A 818 -17.84 11.22 -28.15
CA ARG A 818 -18.74 10.11 -27.90
C ARG A 818 -18.97 9.32 -29.18
N SER A 819 -18.89 8.00 -29.09
CA SER A 819 -19.36 7.07 -30.11
C SER A 819 -20.44 6.17 -29.54
N HIS A 820 -21.40 5.78 -30.37
CA HIS A 820 -22.49 4.89 -30.02
C HIS A 820 -22.90 4.09 -31.24
N VAL A 821 -23.04 2.78 -31.08
CA VAL A 821 -23.54 1.89 -32.13
C VAL A 821 -24.97 1.53 -31.79
N VAL A 822 -25.89 1.69 -32.75
CA VAL A 822 -27.30 1.32 -32.59
C VAL A 822 -27.38 -0.20 -32.44
N ALA A 823 -27.94 -0.67 -31.33
CA ALA A 823 -28.02 -2.09 -31.03
C ALA A 823 -29.13 -2.76 -31.87
N PRO A 824 -28.98 -4.04 -32.26
CA PRO A 824 -30.08 -4.81 -32.82
C PRO A 824 -31.17 -5.05 -31.78
N THR A 825 -32.44 -5.04 -32.19
CA THR A 825 -33.56 -5.39 -31.30
C THR A 825 -33.73 -6.91 -31.32
N VAL A 826 -33.19 -7.60 -30.30
CA VAL A 826 -33.22 -9.06 -30.19
C VAL A 826 -33.55 -9.53 -28.78
N GLU A 827 -34.15 -10.72 -28.71
CA GLU A 827 -34.44 -11.45 -27.49
C GLU A 827 -33.64 -12.75 -27.51
N PHE A 828 -32.91 -13.03 -26.43
CA PHE A 828 -32.20 -14.29 -26.23
C PHE A 828 -32.71 -14.97 -24.95
N ASP A 829 -32.84 -16.28 -25.00
CA ASP A 829 -33.01 -17.12 -23.81
C ASP A 829 -31.65 -17.75 -23.47
N ILE A 830 -31.24 -17.68 -22.19
CA ILE A 830 -29.98 -18.23 -21.69
C ILE A 830 -30.30 -19.35 -20.70
N GLU A 831 -29.79 -20.55 -20.94
CA GLU A 831 -29.95 -21.70 -20.05
C GLU A 831 -28.56 -22.21 -19.61
N TYR A 832 -28.36 -22.37 -18.30
CA TYR A 832 -27.16 -22.98 -17.74
C TYR A 832 -27.43 -24.43 -17.30
N GLU A 833 -26.63 -25.36 -17.80
CA GLU A 833 -26.69 -26.78 -17.45
C GLU A 833 -25.59 -27.14 -16.43
N THR A 834 -25.90 -27.07 -15.13
CA THR A 834 -24.93 -27.34 -14.04
C THR A 834 -24.25 -28.71 -14.11
N ASP A 835 -24.94 -29.75 -14.60
CA ASP A 835 -24.36 -31.11 -14.73
C ASP A 835 -23.28 -31.20 -15.84
N ALA A 836 -23.34 -30.28 -16.82
CA ALA A 836 -22.44 -30.23 -17.98
C ALA A 836 -21.48 -29.05 -17.92
N GLU A 837 -21.70 -28.08 -17.02
CA GLU A 837 -20.96 -26.82 -16.93
C GLU A 837 -21.00 -26.04 -18.26
N GLU A 838 -22.15 -26.07 -18.95
CA GLU A 838 -22.35 -25.44 -20.26
C GLU A 838 -23.45 -24.36 -20.19
N VAL A 839 -23.21 -23.21 -20.82
CA VAL A 839 -24.23 -22.17 -21.07
C VAL A 839 -24.71 -22.29 -22.50
N THR A 840 -26.02 -22.47 -22.69
CA THR A 840 -26.67 -22.43 -24.00
C THR A 840 -27.42 -21.13 -24.17
N VAL A 841 -27.19 -20.47 -25.29
CA VAL A 841 -27.89 -19.23 -25.68
C VAL A 841 -28.69 -19.48 -26.95
N GLU A 842 -30.00 -19.23 -26.91
CA GLU A 842 -30.91 -19.31 -28.05
C GLU A 842 -31.38 -17.91 -28.47
N HIS A 843 -31.32 -17.58 -29.76
CA HIS A 843 -31.99 -16.40 -30.30
C HIS A 843 -33.48 -16.69 -30.44
N VAL A 844 -34.33 -16.04 -29.63
CA VAL A 844 -35.77 -16.36 -29.56
C VAL A 844 -36.67 -15.34 -30.25
N GLY A 845 -36.09 -14.25 -30.77
CA GLY A 845 -36.83 -13.28 -31.56
C GLY A 845 -36.05 -12.00 -31.85
N GLY A 846 -36.52 -11.24 -32.85
CA GLY A 846 -35.94 -9.95 -33.21
C GLY A 846 -35.17 -9.94 -34.53
N ASP A 847 -34.21 -9.03 -34.65
CA ASP A 847 -33.39 -8.81 -35.85
C ASP A 847 -32.37 -9.95 -36.10
N GLU A 848 -32.03 -10.19 -37.37
CA GLU A 848 -30.94 -11.10 -37.76
C GLU A 848 -29.58 -10.40 -37.56
N ILE A 849 -28.61 -11.06 -36.93
CA ILE A 849 -27.30 -10.48 -36.57
C ILE A 849 -26.17 -11.26 -37.26
N GLY A 850 -25.12 -10.59 -37.73
CA GLY A 850 -23.91 -11.29 -38.19
C GLY A 850 -23.25 -12.02 -37.03
N ALA A 851 -22.90 -13.30 -37.19
CA ALA A 851 -22.32 -14.09 -36.10
C ALA A 851 -20.98 -13.53 -35.60
N ASP A 852 -20.19 -12.93 -36.50
CA ASP A 852 -18.93 -12.24 -36.17
C ASP A 852 -19.13 -11.00 -35.29
N ASP A 853 -20.35 -10.43 -35.25
CA ASP A 853 -20.68 -9.25 -34.43
C ASP A 853 -21.30 -9.64 -33.07
N LEU A 854 -21.47 -10.93 -32.77
CA LEU A 854 -22.15 -11.43 -31.56
C LEU A 854 -21.21 -12.30 -30.71
N GLY A 855 -21.14 -12.01 -29.41
CA GLY A 855 -20.33 -12.77 -28.47
C GLY A 855 -21.10 -13.11 -27.20
N VAL A 856 -20.63 -14.12 -26.47
CA VAL A 856 -21.15 -14.51 -25.15
C VAL A 856 -20.00 -14.52 -24.15
N ILE A 857 -20.20 -13.86 -23.01
CA ILE A 857 -19.25 -13.74 -21.90
C ILE A 857 -19.86 -14.46 -20.69
N VAL A 858 -19.06 -15.20 -19.92
CA VAL A 858 -19.51 -15.88 -18.69
C VAL A 858 -18.65 -15.40 -17.54
N GLU A 859 -19.20 -14.56 -16.66
CA GLU A 859 -18.45 -13.99 -15.55
C GLU A 859 -18.51 -14.90 -14.31
N PRO A 860 -17.41 -15.02 -13.53
CA PRO A 860 -16.08 -14.42 -13.74
C PRO A 860 -15.12 -15.29 -14.56
N THR A 861 -15.57 -16.47 -15.01
CA THR A 861 -14.73 -17.55 -15.56
C THR A 861 -14.15 -17.25 -16.94
N GLN A 862 -14.85 -16.45 -17.76
CA GLN A 862 -14.47 -16.07 -19.11
C GLN A 862 -14.88 -14.62 -19.40
N MET A 863 -13.87 -13.73 -19.42
CA MET A 863 -14.06 -12.29 -19.64
C MET A 863 -13.96 -11.87 -21.12
N ASP A 864 -13.41 -12.72 -21.99
CA ASP A 864 -13.36 -12.49 -23.43
C ASP A 864 -14.61 -13.08 -24.12
N PRO A 865 -15.25 -12.37 -25.07
CA PRO A 865 -16.46 -12.86 -25.73
C PRO A 865 -16.19 -14.06 -26.64
N THR A 866 -16.89 -15.16 -26.37
CA THR A 866 -16.90 -16.34 -27.25
C THR A 866 -17.89 -16.15 -28.39
N GLY A 867 -17.41 -16.30 -29.63
CA GLY A 867 -18.18 -16.07 -30.85
C GLY A 867 -19.15 -17.18 -31.23
N TRP A 868 -20.07 -16.89 -32.15
CA TRP A 868 -21.05 -17.83 -32.69
C TRP A 868 -20.51 -18.57 -33.93
N ASP A 869 -19.38 -19.26 -33.78
CA ASP A 869 -18.59 -19.86 -34.88
C ASP A 869 -19.37 -20.85 -35.77
N GLU A 870 -20.48 -21.39 -35.28
CA GLU A 870 -21.33 -22.34 -36.00
C GLU A 870 -22.20 -21.68 -37.08
N HIS A 871 -22.33 -20.35 -37.05
CA HIS A 871 -23.24 -19.58 -37.92
C HIS A 871 -22.49 -18.48 -38.67
N GLU A 872 -22.95 -18.12 -39.87
CA GLU A 872 -22.53 -16.87 -40.54
C GLU A 872 -23.46 -15.69 -40.17
N THR A 873 -24.69 -16.01 -39.74
CA THR A 873 -25.73 -15.06 -39.34
C THR A 873 -26.62 -15.79 -38.34
N VAL A 874 -26.96 -15.14 -37.24
CA VAL A 874 -27.78 -15.64 -36.14
C VAL A 874 -29.20 -15.08 -36.29
N SER A 875 -30.18 -15.97 -36.36
CA SER A 875 -31.60 -15.66 -36.52
C SER A 875 -32.45 -16.46 -35.52
N GLU A 876 -33.76 -16.14 -35.43
CA GLU A 876 -34.71 -16.81 -34.52
C GLU A 876 -34.63 -18.36 -34.65
N GLY A 877 -34.33 -19.01 -33.53
CA GLY A 877 -34.16 -20.46 -33.35
C GLY A 877 -32.73 -20.98 -33.50
N ASP A 878 -31.75 -20.11 -33.77
CA ASP A 878 -30.34 -20.47 -33.75
C ASP A 878 -29.81 -20.47 -32.31
N THR A 879 -28.96 -21.45 -32.01
CA THR A 879 -28.38 -21.67 -30.68
C THR A 879 -26.87 -21.74 -30.76
N THR A 880 -26.20 -21.33 -29.68
CA THR A 880 -24.79 -21.65 -29.41
C THR A 880 -24.66 -22.20 -27.99
N THR A 881 -23.68 -23.07 -27.77
CA THR A 881 -23.36 -23.63 -26.45
C THR A 881 -21.88 -23.42 -26.18
N ILE A 882 -21.56 -22.90 -25.00
CA ILE A 882 -20.21 -22.60 -24.56
C ILE A 882 -19.94 -23.22 -23.19
N ASP A 883 -18.69 -23.61 -22.96
CA ASP A 883 -18.25 -24.06 -21.64
C ASP A 883 -18.30 -22.86 -20.66
N ALA A 884 -18.98 -23.03 -19.54
CA ALA A 884 -19.17 -22.01 -18.51
C ALA A 884 -17.93 -21.84 -17.62
N VAL A 885 -16.99 -22.79 -17.68
CA VAL A 885 -15.75 -22.81 -16.92
C VAL A 885 -14.58 -22.98 -17.89
N ASP A 886 -13.64 -22.05 -17.85
CA ASP A 886 -12.36 -22.18 -18.55
C ASP A 886 -11.25 -22.43 -17.53
N GLU A 887 -10.76 -23.68 -17.45
CA GLU A 887 -9.65 -24.08 -16.57
C GLU A 887 -8.34 -23.34 -16.87
N SER A 888 -8.27 -22.62 -18.01
CA SER A 888 -7.12 -21.81 -18.42
C SER A 888 -7.18 -20.37 -17.90
N SER A 889 -8.36 -19.92 -17.45
CA SER A 889 -8.56 -18.57 -16.91
C SER A 889 -8.09 -18.48 -15.45
N PRO A 890 -7.53 -17.34 -15.02
CA PRO A 890 -7.14 -17.11 -13.61
C PRO A 890 -8.32 -17.14 -12.63
N HIS A 891 -9.55 -17.16 -13.15
CA HIS A 891 -10.81 -17.25 -12.40
C HIS A 891 -11.56 -18.58 -12.63
N GLY A 892 -10.93 -19.58 -13.26
CA GLY A 892 -11.58 -20.88 -13.56
C GLY A 892 -11.94 -21.72 -12.34
N ASP A 893 -11.39 -21.40 -11.16
CA ASP A 893 -11.75 -22.03 -9.87
C ASP A 893 -13.01 -21.42 -9.22
N GLN A 894 -13.61 -20.39 -9.83
CA GLN A 894 -14.81 -19.71 -9.33
C GLN A 894 -16.04 -20.19 -10.10
N ASP A 895 -17.17 -20.34 -9.41
CA ASP A 895 -18.44 -20.71 -10.06
C ASP A 895 -18.91 -19.57 -10.99
N PRO A 896 -19.45 -19.88 -12.18
CA PRO A 896 -20.01 -18.88 -13.08
C PRO A 896 -21.27 -18.27 -12.47
N ILE A 897 -21.35 -16.94 -12.47
CA ILE A 897 -22.39 -16.17 -11.77
C ILE A 897 -23.35 -15.51 -12.78
N VAL A 898 -22.85 -15.09 -13.93
CA VAL A 898 -23.62 -14.35 -14.94
C VAL A 898 -23.17 -14.76 -16.34
N ALA A 899 -24.12 -14.95 -17.25
CA ALA A 899 -23.85 -15.00 -18.69
C ALA A 899 -24.40 -13.73 -19.36
N VAL A 900 -23.59 -13.13 -20.24
CA VAL A 900 -23.88 -11.87 -20.93
C VAL A 900 -23.74 -12.08 -22.43
N VAL A 901 -24.73 -11.64 -23.22
CA VAL A 901 -24.63 -11.61 -24.69
C VAL A 901 -24.27 -10.19 -25.12
N VAL A 902 -23.20 -10.04 -25.90
CA VAL A 902 -22.65 -8.77 -26.34
C VAL A 902 -22.66 -8.63 -27.86
N TYR A 903 -22.83 -7.40 -28.35
CA TYR A 903 -22.75 -7.01 -29.75
C TYR A 903 -21.52 -6.12 -29.99
N LYS A 904 -20.71 -6.47 -31.00
CA LYS A 904 -19.42 -5.84 -31.32
C LYS A 904 -18.56 -5.63 -30.06
N GLU A 905 -18.26 -6.75 -29.40
CA GLU A 905 -17.38 -6.88 -28.23
C GLU A 905 -17.93 -6.30 -26.91
N ASP A 906 -18.48 -5.08 -26.90
CA ASP A 906 -18.75 -4.37 -25.63
C ASP A 906 -20.23 -3.97 -25.40
N ASN A 907 -21.13 -4.13 -26.38
CA ASN A 907 -22.52 -3.67 -26.23
C ASN A 907 -23.43 -4.80 -25.72
N GLN A 908 -23.70 -4.81 -24.43
CA GLN A 908 -24.59 -5.78 -23.80
C GLN A 908 -26.02 -5.74 -24.39
N LEU A 909 -26.48 -6.87 -24.91
CA LEU A 909 -27.84 -7.08 -25.41
C LEU A 909 -28.75 -7.68 -24.34
N THR A 910 -28.25 -8.69 -23.61
CA THR A 910 -28.96 -9.32 -22.49
C THR A 910 -27.97 -9.88 -21.48
N TYR A 911 -28.45 -10.18 -20.28
CA TYR A 911 -27.73 -10.98 -19.29
C TYR A 911 -28.68 -11.85 -18.49
N GLU A 912 -28.16 -12.95 -17.98
CA GLU A 912 -28.87 -13.84 -17.06
C GLU A 912 -27.94 -14.17 -15.89
N ARG A 913 -28.48 -14.09 -14.66
CA ARG A 913 -27.80 -14.63 -13.49
C ARG A 913 -27.92 -16.14 -13.50
N LEU A 914 -26.79 -16.80 -13.38
CA LEU A 914 -26.67 -18.24 -13.32
C LEU A 914 -26.78 -18.62 -11.84
N ASP A 915 -28.01 -18.66 -11.33
CA ASP A 915 -28.28 -19.18 -9.99
C ASP A 915 -28.29 -20.73 -10.02
N ASP A 916 -27.81 -21.36 -8.94
CA ASP A 916 -27.74 -22.83 -8.71
C ASP A 916 -29.12 -23.54 -8.71
#